data_AF-A0A7K4CPK9-F1
#
_entry.id   AF-A0A7K4CPK9-F1
#
_cell.length_a   1.000
_cell.length_b   1.000
_cell.length_c   1.000
_cell.angle_alpha   90.00
_cell.angle_beta   90.00
_cell.angle_gamma   90.00
#
_symmetry.space_group_name_H-M   'P 1'
#
loop_
_entity.id
_entity.type
_entity.pdbx_description
1 polymer ?
#
loop_
_entity_poly.entity_id
_entity_poly.type
_entity_poly.pdbx_seq_one_letter_code
_entity_poly.pdbx_strand_id
1 'polypeptide(L)'
;MAQPDDLQAKMQRAVELIGDAEGLENSGDLEKAVPMYEEAAHLLLQAGFPGDKVGELYDRIKLLKQAMQQNFLQQAVAKEQASASAEDEAFSLIDQAESALKSGEFDSALAMYKQAMPKLAQAGYSTQHVEEKIQELSSRFRQPPSVVKPAVPPAATKPVKVVKPAGVAKPVKPVKPVKPVAEQEEEIVLVPEPRAAFVSPSAPAMQPAASPAMSPAAAPRPAATESMVEPRAVMQPLAAKVRGVPVEEEKKFEDFKEFRGKVEEMEGKAFELIDKAKALTEQEKYMDALATYGIIMNLLRNAGWKDDQLEPILIQQQLVSDIMETQGARGKPVPAMVPASAPPSASSEAEIPRIVKQKLDMFLDQDTKMRQAKDLQLKRQNVEAEAFNLISEAQKLYKFVEIKDYPGAIELYQRAIQMLTRAGWLDQISYLQMEVEKLKDLYEQQARLEAAKAEEARRAAEQAKLQQTMVIEKKAAVESNLASISTLLSRIDAQKKKEQEIAEQEGIKQKLLEEKRYKQLVARPTAEKSFESIKEMLFGDKDSKVAAQKEAEKKQREQEFLSNVSKKFYSFKQAEKEAEAPAMQSVEKVVDFVHQETIAAAQRKDRVKVEVIDPKKKQEQEVKKAQEEKDQAVGDVLSMLGAMKQKKVEKKVDDKEQGIKDEELKKMFADLKKKQQ
;
A
#
# COMPACT_ATOMS: atom_id res chain seq x y z
N MET A 1 -6.62 -68.61 11.35
CA MET A 1 -6.95 -68.61 9.90
C MET A 1 -8.38 -68.15 9.78
N ALA A 2 -8.64 -67.02 9.11
CA ALA A 2 -9.99 -66.57 8.82
C ALA A 2 -10.68 -67.59 7.90
N GLN A 3 -11.99 -67.80 8.05
CA GLN A 3 -12.74 -68.67 7.14
C GLN A 3 -12.74 -68.06 5.73
N PRO A 4 -12.63 -68.88 4.67
CA PRO A 4 -12.59 -68.38 3.28
C PRO A 4 -13.79 -67.49 2.92
N ASP A 5 -14.96 -67.74 3.52
CA ASP A 5 -16.16 -66.93 3.32
C ASP A 5 -16.02 -65.49 3.85
N ASP A 6 -15.25 -65.28 4.93
CA ASP A 6 -15.00 -63.95 5.52
C ASP A 6 -14.09 -63.11 4.62
N LEU A 7 -13.17 -63.75 3.89
CA LEU A 7 -12.26 -63.07 2.97
C LEU A 7 -13.03 -62.54 1.76
N GLN A 8 -13.91 -63.36 1.17
CA GLN A 8 -14.71 -62.99 0.00
C GLN A 8 -15.68 -61.86 0.33
N ALA A 9 -16.31 -61.88 1.51
CA ALA A 9 -17.19 -60.81 1.96
C ALA A 9 -16.47 -59.45 2.08
N LYS A 10 -15.24 -59.43 2.62
CA LYS A 10 -14.42 -58.22 2.71
C LYS A 10 -14.03 -57.66 1.35
N MET A 11 -13.70 -58.53 0.39
CA MET A 11 -13.37 -58.12 -0.98
C MET A 11 -14.58 -57.48 -1.66
N GLN A 12 -15.76 -58.10 -1.56
CA GLN A 12 -16.98 -57.55 -2.16
C GLN A 12 -17.34 -56.21 -1.54
N ARG A 13 -17.22 -56.09 -0.21
CA ARG A 13 -17.47 -54.83 0.48
C ARG A 13 -16.49 -53.73 0.08
N ALA A 14 -15.22 -54.06 -0.09
CA ALA A 14 -14.22 -53.09 -0.56
C ALA A 14 -14.54 -52.57 -1.97
N VAL A 15 -15.01 -53.43 -2.88
CA VAL A 15 -15.39 -53.02 -4.24
C VAL A 15 -16.60 -52.07 -4.22
N GLU A 16 -17.60 -52.35 -3.38
CA GLU A 16 -18.74 -51.44 -3.18
C GLU A 16 -18.29 -50.07 -2.68
N LEU A 17 -17.43 -50.04 -1.64
CA LEU A 17 -16.91 -48.80 -1.07
C LEU A 17 -16.10 -47.99 -2.09
N ILE A 18 -15.33 -48.65 -2.96
CA ILE A 18 -14.60 -47.98 -4.04
C ILE A 18 -15.57 -47.34 -5.04
N GLY A 19 -16.62 -48.06 -5.46
CA GLY A 19 -17.63 -47.52 -6.37
C GLY A 19 -18.38 -46.31 -5.78
N ASP A 20 -18.75 -46.39 -4.51
CA ASP A 20 -19.40 -45.28 -3.80
C ASP A 20 -18.45 -44.08 -3.65
N ALA A 21 -17.17 -44.33 -3.31
CA ALA A 21 -16.14 -43.31 -3.18
C ALA A 21 -15.86 -42.60 -4.51
N GLU A 22 -15.81 -43.33 -5.62
CA GLU A 22 -15.68 -42.76 -6.98
C GLU A 22 -16.90 -41.90 -7.33
N GLY A 23 -18.12 -42.33 -6.96
CA GLY A 23 -19.33 -41.54 -7.13
C GLY A 23 -19.27 -40.20 -6.37
N LEU A 24 -18.81 -40.24 -5.11
CA LEU A 24 -18.62 -39.05 -4.28
C LEU A 24 -17.52 -38.14 -4.82
N GLU A 25 -16.40 -38.70 -5.27
CA GLU A 25 -15.33 -37.95 -5.93
C GLU A 25 -15.85 -37.21 -7.16
N ASN A 26 -16.59 -37.90 -8.04
CA ASN A 26 -17.17 -37.30 -9.25
C ASN A 26 -18.21 -36.22 -8.93
N SER A 27 -18.86 -36.28 -7.77
CA SER A 27 -19.76 -35.24 -7.29
C SER A 27 -19.04 -34.05 -6.61
N GLY A 28 -17.73 -34.16 -6.38
CA GLY A 28 -16.92 -33.16 -5.68
C GLY A 28 -16.97 -33.25 -4.15
N ASP A 29 -17.65 -34.24 -3.57
CA ASP A 29 -17.74 -34.46 -2.12
C ASP A 29 -16.53 -35.25 -1.61
N LEU A 30 -15.37 -34.60 -1.69
CA LEU A 30 -14.08 -35.21 -1.34
C LEU A 30 -14.00 -35.60 0.14
N GLU A 31 -14.73 -34.89 1.03
CA GLU A 31 -14.74 -35.14 2.47
C GLU A 31 -15.30 -36.53 2.80
N LYS A 32 -16.30 -37.00 2.03
CA LYS A 32 -16.87 -38.33 2.19
C LYS A 32 -16.14 -39.40 1.37
N ALA A 33 -15.58 -39.03 0.22
CA ALA A 33 -14.87 -39.98 -0.64
C ALA A 33 -13.60 -40.55 0.02
N VAL A 34 -12.79 -39.69 0.67
CA VAL A 34 -11.52 -40.08 1.30
C VAL A 34 -11.66 -41.22 2.34
N PRO A 35 -12.55 -41.13 3.36
CA PRO A 35 -12.67 -42.20 4.35
C PRO A 35 -13.19 -43.51 3.75
N MET A 36 -14.00 -43.46 2.67
CA MET A 36 -14.47 -44.67 2.00
C MET A 36 -13.35 -45.38 1.24
N TYR A 37 -12.46 -44.62 0.59
CA TYR A 37 -11.24 -45.20 0.00
C TYR A 37 -10.30 -45.78 1.07
N GLU A 38 -10.15 -45.12 2.23
CA GLU A 38 -9.32 -45.62 3.34
C GLU A 38 -9.85 -46.94 3.91
N GLU A 39 -11.17 -47.03 4.11
CA GLU A 39 -11.83 -48.26 4.56
C GLU A 39 -11.69 -49.39 3.53
N ALA A 40 -11.89 -49.09 2.24
CA ALA A 40 -11.70 -50.06 1.17
C ALA A 40 -10.26 -50.58 1.09
N ALA A 41 -9.26 -49.69 1.17
CA ALA A 41 -7.84 -50.07 1.17
C ALA A 41 -7.50 -50.99 2.35
N HIS A 42 -8.03 -50.69 3.54
CA HIS A 42 -7.84 -51.51 4.73
C HIS A 42 -8.50 -52.89 4.61
N LEU A 43 -9.72 -52.98 4.06
CA LEU A 43 -10.40 -54.26 3.81
C LEU A 43 -9.64 -55.12 2.78
N LEU A 44 -9.10 -54.52 1.71
CA LEU A 44 -8.29 -55.24 0.71
C LEU A 44 -6.98 -55.75 1.32
N LEU A 45 -6.32 -54.95 2.16
CA LEU A 45 -5.12 -55.37 2.88
C LEU A 45 -5.39 -56.57 3.80
N GLN A 46 -6.51 -56.54 4.54
CA GLN A 46 -6.93 -57.68 5.38
C GLN A 46 -7.28 -58.94 4.57
N ALA A 47 -7.81 -58.76 3.36
CA ALA A 47 -8.10 -59.85 2.44
C ALA A 47 -6.86 -60.44 1.75
N GLY A 48 -5.66 -59.89 1.99
CA GLY A 48 -4.42 -60.37 1.39
C GLY A 48 -4.26 -60.00 -0.08
N PHE A 49 -4.90 -58.91 -0.54
CA PHE A 49 -4.67 -58.40 -1.88
C PHE A 49 -3.19 -57.97 -2.09
N PRO A 50 -2.67 -58.03 -3.32
CA PRO A 50 -1.33 -57.56 -3.63
C PRO A 50 -1.16 -56.09 -3.20
N GLY A 51 -0.02 -55.82 -2.56
CA GLY A 51 0.31 -54.48 -2.05
C GLY A 51 0.26 -53.40 -3.13
N ASP A 52 0.56 -53.73 -4.39
CA ASP A 52 0.54 -52.77 -5.50
C ASP A 52 -0.86 -52.16 -5.73
N LYS A 53 -1.92 -52.98 -5.68
CA LYS A 53 -3.31 -52.51 -5.86
C LYS A 53 -3.80 -51.69 -4.68
N VAL A 54 -3.37 -52.06 -3.47
CA VAL A 54 -3.67 -51.28 -2.27
C VAL A 54 -2.88 -49.96 -2.29
N GLY A 55 -1.67 -49.97 -2.85
CA GLY A 55 -0.84 -48.80 -3.10
C GLY A 55 -1.52 -47.77 -4.00
N GLU A 56 -2.13 -48.20 -5.11
CA GLU A 56 -2.89 -47.32 -6.01
C GLU A 56 -4.03 -46.58 -5.28
N LEU A 57 -4.72 -47.26 -4.35
CA LEU A 57 -5.76 -46.63 -3.52
C LEU A 57 -5.17 -45.60 -2.55
N TYR A 58 -4.04 -45.89 -1.91
CA TYR A 58 -3.38 -44.92 -1.05
C TYR A 58 -2.83 -43.71 -1.81
N ASP A 59 -2.31 -43.91 -3.02
CA ASP A 59 -1.91 -42.82 -3.90
C ASP A 59 -3.11 -41.96 -4.30
N ARG A 60 -4.27 -42.58 -4.58
CA ARG A 60 -5.52 -41.86 -4.83
C ARG A 60 -5.97 -41.06 -3.60
N ILE A 61 -5.97 -41.66 -2.41
CA ILE A 61 -6.29 -40.98 -1.14
C ILE A 61 -5.38 -39.77 -0.93
N LYS A 62 -4.07 -39.92 -1.18
CA LYS A 62 -3.09 -38.84 -1.06
C LYS A 62 -3.41 -37.68 -2.01
N LEU A 63 -3.71 -37.98 -3.28
CA LEU A 63 -4.11 -36.96 -4.26
C LEU A 63 -5.41 -36.25 -3.86
N LEU A 64 -6.40 -36.99 -3.34
CA LEU A 64 -7.67 -36.43 -2.89
C LEU A 64 -7.50 -35.50 -1.68
N LYS A 65 -6.68 -35.89 -0.70
CA LYS A 65 -6.34 -35.02 0.44
C LYS A 65 -5.63 -33.74 -0.01
N GLN A 66 -4.73 -33.85 -0.99
CA GLN A 66 -4.06 -32.69 -1.58
C GLN A 66 -5.04 -31.77 -2.32
N ALA A 67 -5.96 -32.33 -3.10
CA ALA A 67 -7.02 -31.57 -3.78
C ALA A 67 -7.96 -30.88 -2.78
N MET A 68 -8.34 -31.56 -1.70
CA MET A 68 -9.15 -30.98 -0.62
C MET A 68 -8.44 -29.79 0.05
N GLN A 69 -7.14 -29.93 0.35
CA GLN A 69 -6.33 -28.84 0.90
C GLN A 69 -6.24 -27.66 -0.07
N GLN A 70 -6.06 -27.91 -1.37
CA GLN A 70 -6.06 -26.86 -2.40
C GLN A 70 -7.42 -26.16 -2.52
N ASN A 71 -8.53 -26.91 -2.49
CA ASN A 71 -9.88 -26.35 -2.50
C ASN A 71 -10.14 -25.49 -1.27
N PHE A 72 -9.70 -25.93 -0.09
CA PHE A 72 -9.79 -25.14 1.14
C PHE A 72 -9.00 -23.82 1.03
N LEU A 73 -7.77 -23.88 0.52
CA LEU A 73 -6.96 -22.68 0.29
C LEU A 73 -7.60 -21.74 -0.73
N GLN A 74 -8.13 -22.25 -1.84
CA GLN A 74 -8.83 -21.44 -2.83
C GLN A 74 -10.09 -20.80 -2.26
N GLN A 75 -10.86 -21.54 -1.46
CA GLN A 75 -12.05 -21.00 -0.80
C GLN A 75 -11.69 -19.92 0.23
N ALA A 76 -10.60 -20.11 0.99
CA ALA A 76 -10.10 -19.11 1.92
C ALA A 76 -9.66 -17.83 1.18
N VAL A 77 -8.89 -17.96 0.09
CA VAL A 77 -8.47 -16.82 -0.75
C VAL A 77 -9.67 -16.13 -1.39
N ALA A 78 -10.64 -16.87 -1.91
CA ALA A 78 -11.85 -16.31 -2.50
C ALA A 78 -12.69 -15.56 -1.45
N LYS A 79 -12.77 -16.09 -0.22
CA LYS A 79 -13.45 -15.43 0.90
C LYS A 79 -12.72 -14.15 1.32
N GLU A 80 -11.39 -14.17 1.37
CA GLU A 80 -10.57 -13.00 1.68
C GLU A 80 -10.70 -11.92 0.59
N GLN A 81 -10.66 -12.29 -0.69
CA GLN A 81 -10.90 -11.37 -1.80
C GLN A 81 -12.32 -10.78 -1.77
N ALA A 82 -13.33 -11.59 -1.47
CA ALA A 82 -14.71 -11.12 -1.32
C ALA A 82 -14.86 -10.18 -0.11
N SER A 83 -14.12 -10.44 0.98
CA SER A 83 -14.04 -9.57 2.15
C SER A 83 -13.40 -8.23 1.81
N ALA A 84 -12.26 -8.24 1.11
CA ALA A 84 -11.57 -7.03 0.67
C ALA A 84 -12.42 -6.18 -0.29
N SER A 85 -13.08 -6.83 -1.27
CA SER A 85 -13.99 -6.11 -2.17
C SER A 85 -15.20 -5.53 -1.44
N ALA A 86 -15.74 -6.23 -0.42
CA ALA A 86 -16.82 -5.70 0.40
C ALA A 86 -16.36 -4.54 1.30
N GLU A 87 -15.12 -4.57 1.77
CA GLU A 87 -14.49 -3.47 2.51
C GLU A 87 -14.38 -2.20 1.66
N ASP A 88 -13.79 -2.31 0.46
CA ASP A 88 -13.63 -1.17 -0.45
C ASP A 88 -14.99 -0.54 -0.83
N GLU A 89 -16.00 -1.38 -1.13
CA GLU A 89 -17.36 -0.92 -1.41
C GLU A 89 -18.00 -0.25 -0.19
N ALA A 90 -17.79 -0.80 1.01
CA ALA A 90 -18.34 -0.24 2.23
C ALA A 90 -17.75 1.14 2.54
N PHE A 91 -16.44 1.31 2.43
CA PHE A 91 -15.79 2.60 2.67
C PHE A 91 -16.16 3.63 1.61
N SER A 92 -16.26 3.23 0.34
CA SER A 92 -16.74 4.14 -0.71
C SER A 92 -18.16 4.64 -0.43
N LEU A 93 -19.06 3.77 0.05
CA LEU A 93 -20.41 4.17 0.43
C LEU A 93 -20.43 5.12 1.64
N ILE A 94 -19.52 4.92 2.61
CA ILE A 94 -19.38 5.82 3.76
C ILE A 94 -18.88 7.19 3.34
N ASP A 95 -17.86 7.26 2.49
CA ASP A 95 -17.32 8.53 1.96
C ASP A 95 -18.37 9.31 1.16
N GLN A 96 -19.16 8.59 0.34
CA GLN A 96 -20.28 9.18 -0.39
C GLN A 96 -21.37 9.69 0.57
N ALA A 97 -21.69 8.92 1.62
CA ALA A 97 -22.65 9.34 2.64
C ALA A 97 -22.19 10.62 3.37
N GLU A 98 -20.90 10.71 3.71
CA GLU A 98 -20.34 11.90 4.34
C GLU A 98 -20.35 13.13 3.42
N SER A 99 -20.09 12.93 2.12
CA SER A 99 -20.21 13.99 1.12
C SER A 99 -21.66 14.48 0.99
N ALA A 100 -22.63 13.54 0.94
CA ALA A 100 -24.06 13.85 0.93
C ALA A 100 -24.48 14.63 2.19
N LEU A 101 -23.96 14.27 3.37
CA LEU A 101 -24.19 15.05 4.60
C LEU A 101 -23.67 16.48 4.51
N LYS A 102 -22.49 16.71 3.94
CA LYS A 102 -21.91 18.05 3.76
C LYS A 102 -22.75 18.89 2.79
N SER A 103 -23.37 18.27 1.80
CA SER A 103 -24.28 18.93 0.84
C SER A 103 -25.70 19.18 1.37
N GLY A 104 -26.06 18.60 2.53
CA GLY A 104 -27.39 18.69 3.11
C GLY A 104 -28.41 17.69 2.54
N GLU A 105 -27.95 16.68 1.78
CA GLU A 105 -28.77 15.61 1.22
C GLU A 105 -28.92 14.43 2.20
N PHE A 106 -29.67 14.66 3.28
CA PHE A 106 -29.72 13.72 4.41
C PHE A 106 -30.37 12.36 4.09
N ASP A 107 -31.39 12.32 3.22
CA ASP A 107 -32.03 11.06 2.82
C ASP A 107 -31.08 10.17 2.00
N SER A 108 -30.27 10.79 1.14
CA SER A 108 -29.25 10.12 0.34
C SER A 108 -28.15 9.53 1.23
N ALA A 109 -27.63 10.34 2.17
CA ALA A 109 -26.65 9.89 3.16
C ALA A 109 -27.16 8.71 4.00
N LEU A 110 -28.41 8.78 4.47
CA LEU A 110 -29.02 7.70 5.26
C LEU A 110 -29.15 6.39 4.46
N ALA A 111 -29.47 6.47 3.17
CA ALA A 111 -29.54 5.30 2.30
C ALA A 111 -28.16 4.66 2.07
N MET A 112 -27.13 5.48 1.84
CA MET A 112 -25.74 5.01 1.65
C MET A 112 -25.18 4.34 2.90
N TYR A 113 -25.36 4.91 4.10
CA TYR A 113 -24.95 4.26 5.34
C TYR A 113 -25.64 2.91 5.57
N LYS A 114 -26.95 2.80 5.24
CA LYS A 114 -27.68 1.52 5.33
C LYS A 114 -27.15 0.48 4.34
N GLN A 115 -26.68 0.89 3.17
CA GLN A 115 -26.06 -0.01 2.19
C GLN A 115 -24.64 -0.43 2.61
N ALA A 116 -23.90 0.44 3.29
CA ALA A 116 -22.55 0.15 3.78
C ALA A 116 -22.53 -0.90 4.91
N MET A 117 -23.55 -0.92 5.78
CA MET A 117 -23.63 -1.85 6.92
C MET A 117 -23.43 -3.34 6.58
N PRO A 118 -24.22 -3.96 5.66
CA PRO A 118 -24.03 -5.37 5.34
C PRO A 118 -22.68 -5.66 4.70
N LYS A 119 -22.09 -4.68 4.00
CA LYS A 119 -20.76 -4.79 3.37
C LYS A 119 -19.64 -4.78 4.41
N LEU A 120 -19.72 -3.90 5.41
CA LEU A 120 -18.83 -3.93 6.58
C LEU A 120 -18.94 -5.24 7.37
N ALA A 121 -20.17 -5.70 7.61
CA ALA A 121 -20.38 -6.96 8.32
C ALA A 121 -19.82 -8.17 7.54
N GLN A 122 -19.97 -8.18 6.21
CA GLN A 122 -19.37 -9.18 5.32
C GLN A 122 -17.84 -9.14 5.36
N ALA A 123 -17.27 -7.94 5.49
CA ALA A 123 -15.83 -7.72 5.61
C ALA A 123 -15.27 -7.96 7.02
N GLY A 124 -16.12 -8.26 8.01
CA GLY A 124 -15.72 -8.52 9.40
C GLY A 124 -15.50 -7.26 10.26
N TYR A 125 -15.87 -6.08 9.78
CA TYR A 125 -15.79 -4.82 10.54
C TYR A 125 -17.00 -4.64 11.48
N SER A 126 -16.78 -3.90 12.56
CA SER A 126 -17.86 -3.50 13.47
C SER A 126 -18.81 -2.51 12.78
N THR A 127 -20.11 -2.77 12.84
CA THR A 127 -21.16 -1.89 12.28
C THR A 127 -21.64 -0.81 13.25
N GLN A 128 -21.18 -0.83 14.50
CA GLN A 128 -21.71 0.05 15.58
C GLN A 128 -21.63 1.53 15.23
N HIS A 129 -20.50 1.99 14.69
CA HIS A 129 -20.33 3.41 14.38
C HIS A 129 -21.30 3.89 13.28
N VAL A 130 -21.53 3.05 12.28
CA VAL A 130 -22.47 3.35 11.19
C VAL A 130 -23.91 3.30 11.69
N GLU A 131 -24.24 2.34 12.56
CA GLU A 131 -25.55 2.26 13.21
C GLU A 131 -25.86 3.51 14.06
N GLU A 132 -24.89 3.98 14.84
CA GLU A 132 -25.02 5.21 15.62
C GLU A 132 -25.27 6.42 14.72
N LYS A 133 -24.56 6.55 13.59
CA LYS A 133 -24.82 7.62 12.62
C LYS A 133 -26.17 7.52 11.95
N ILE A 134 -26.62 6.32 11.61
CA ILE A 134 -27.97 6.10 11.08
C ILE A 134 -29.03 6.53 12.12
N GLN A 135 -28.83 6.21 13.41
CA GLN A 135 -29.74 6.61 14.49
C GLN A 135 -29.72 8.13 14.73
N GLU A 136 -28.54 8.75 14.72
CA GLU A 136 -28.39 10.21 14.89
C GLU A 136 -29.10 10.96 13.78
N LEU A 137 -28.86 10.58 12.51
CA LEU A 137 -29.51 11.18 11.35
C LEU A 137 -31.03 10.96 11.38
N SER A 138 -31.48 9.74 11.68
CA SER A 138 -32.90 9.43 11.79
C SER A 138 -33.58 10.26 12.88
N SER A 139 -32.91 10.50 14.01
CA SER A 139 -33.47 11.27 15.13
C SER A 139 -33.51 12.76 14.84
N ARG A 140 -32.46 13.30 14.19
CA ARG A 140 -32.35 14.72 13.85
C ARG A 140 -33.40 15.16 12.84
N PHE A 141 -33.74 14.30 11.88
CA PHE A 141 -34.69 14.62 10.80
C PHE A 141 -36.14 14.20 11.09
N ARG A 142 -36.36 13.32 12.06
CA ARG A 142 -37.72 12.92 12.49
C ARG A 142 -38.37 13.91 13.45
N GLN A 143 -37.65 14.90 13.97
CA GLN A 143 -38.30 15.99 14.68
C GLN A 143 -39.06 16.87 13.67
N PRO A 144 -40.41 16.88 13.66
CA PRO A 144 -41.14 17.85 12.86
C PRO A 144 -40.63 19.23 13.28
N PRO A 145 -40.52 20.20 12.34
CA PRO A 145 -40.13 21.56 12.69
C PRO A 145 -41.07 22.00 13.81
N SER A 146 -40.51 22.10 15.02
CA SER A 146 -41.25 22.56 16.19
C SER A 146 -41.87 23.88 15.77
N VAL A 147 -43.19 23.88 15.61
CA VAL A 147 -43.96 25.06 15.25
C VAL A 147 -43.80 25.99 16.44
N VAL A 148 -42.76 26.82 16.40
CA VAL A 148 -42.55 27.90 17.34
C VAL A 148 -43.75 28.82 17.14
N LYS A 149 -44.75 28.65 18.00
CA LYS A 149 -45.90 29.54 18.12
C LYS A 149 -45.32 30.95 18.24
N PRO A 150 -45.54 31.87 17.28
CA PRO A 150 -44.99 33.20 17.36
C PRO A 150 -45.57 33.88 18.61
N ALA A 151 -44.70 34.16 19.58
CA ALA A 151 -45.03 34.97 20.73
C ALA A 151 -45.38 36.37 20.21
N VAL A 152 -46.67 36.72 20.31
CA VAL A 152 -47.22 38.04 19.96
C VAL A 152 -46.60 39.09 20.89
N PRO A 153 -45.85 40.08 20.39
CA PRO A 153 -45.53 41.27 21.17
C PRO A 153 -46.75 42.21 21.20
N PRO A 154 -47.10 42.81 22.36
CA PRO A 154 -48.20 43.76 22.42
C PRO A 154 -47.84 45.06 21.68
N ALA A 155 -48.80 45.51 20.88
CA ALA A 155 -48.74 46.68 20.03
C ALA A 155 -48.45 47.98 20.80
N ALA A 156 -47.56 48.80 20.25
CA ALA A 156 -47.55 50.24 20.48
C ALA A 156 -47.19 50.97 19.19
N THR A 157 -47.94 52.03 18.95
CA THR A 157 -48.24 52.70 17.68
C THR A 157 -47.29 53.84 17.30
N LYS A 158 -47.01 53.95 15.98
CA LYS A 158 -46.78 55.19 15.17
C LYS A 158 -45.50 56.02 15.44
N PRO A 159 -45.14 57.00 14.57
CA PRO A 159 -45.19 57.03 13.10
C PRO A 159 -43.86 57.48 12.44
N VAL A 160 -43.80 57.22 11.13
CA VAL A 160 -42.88 57.70 10.09
C VAL A 160 -42.22 59.07 10.34
N LYS A 161 -40.88 59.13 10.17
CA LYS A 161 -40.18 60.35 9.76
C LYS A 161 -39.06 60.06 8.76
N VAL A 162 -39.23 60.65 7.58
CA VAL A 162 -38.32 60.75 6.44
C VAL A 162 -37.09 61.59 6.81
N VAL A 163 -35.86 61.10 6.62
CA VAL A 163 -34.64 61.92 6.39
C VAL A 163 -33.69 61.21 5.42
N LYS A 164 -33.16 62.01 4.48
CA LYS A 164 -32.25 61.75 3.36
C LYS A 164 -30.79 61.38 3.78
N PRO A 165 -29.94 60.98 2.81
CA PRO A 165 -28.67 60.28 3.04
C PRO A 165 -27.44 61.22 3.10
N ALA A 166 -26.42 60.84 3.88
CA ALA A 166 -25.06 61.35 3.77
C ALA A 166 -24.08 60.37 4.46
N GLY A 167 -23.03 59.93 3.76
CA GLY A 167 -22.06 59.00 4.34
C GLY A 167 -20.96 58.56 3.37
N VAL A 168 -20.10 59.51 3.02
CA VAL A 168 -18.89 59.37 2.20
C VAL A 168 -17.92 58.34 2.81
N ALA A 169 -17.58 57.28 2.06
CA ALA A 169 -16.47 56.39 2.37
C ALA A 169 -15.22 56.77 1.53
N LYS A 170 -14.10 56.93 2.25
CA LYS A 170 -12.79 57.39 1.75
C LYS A 170 -12.07 56.30 0.92
N PRO A 171 -11.25 56.69 -0.08
CA PRO A 171 -10.39 55.74 -0.81
C PRO A 171 -9.10 55.42 -0.03
N VAL A 172 -8.71 54.15 -0.06
CA VAL A 172 -7.44 53.61 0.44
C VAL A 172 -6.32 53.93 -0.55
N LYS A 173 -5.16 54.38 -0.03
CA LYS A 173 -3.96 54.76 -0.80
C LYS A 173 -3.23 53.52 -1.37
N PRO A 174 -2.63 53.61 -2.57
CA PRO A 174 -1.74 52.56 -3.09
C PRO A 174 -0.30 52.73 -2.55
N VAL A 175 0.31 51.62 -2.15
CA VAL A 175 1.72 51.52 -1.73
C VAL A 175 2.61 51.33 -2.98
N LYS A 176 3.77 51.99 -2.99
CA LYS A 176 4.76 52.04 -4.09
C LYS A 176 5.51 50.70 -4.27
N PRO A 177 5.93 50.34 -5.50
CA PRO A 177 6.86 49.23 -5.72
C PRO A 177 8.32 49.67 -5.48
N VAL A 178 9.08 48.81 -4.79
CA VAL A 178 10.53 48.94 -4.56
C VAL A 178 11.29 48.18 -5.67
N LYS A 179 12.38 48.78 -6.15
CA LYS A 179 13.28 48.27 -7.20
C LYS A 179 14.01 46.98 -6.76
N PRO A 180 14.30 46.05 -7.69
CA PRO A 180 15.27 44.99 -7.44
C PRO A 180 16.71 45.49 -7.57
N VAL A 181 17.55 45.08 -6.61
CA VAL A 181 19.00 45.27 -6.55
C VAL A 181 19.67 44.07 -7.22
N ALA A 182 20.76 44.36 -7.94
CA ALA A 182 21.54 43.42 -8.74
C ALA A 182 22.17 42.28 -7.91
N GLU A 183 22.02 41.05 -8.37
CA GLU A 183 22.80 39.89 -7.89
C GLU A 183 24.14 39.82 -8.63
N GLN A 184 25.20 39.67 -7.84
CA GLN A 184 26.57 39.41 -8.28
C GLN A 184 26.73 37.93 -8.59
N GLU A 185 27.40 37.65 -9.70
CA GLU A 185 27.84 36.31 -10.11
C GLU A 185 28.93 35.82 -9.15
N GLU A 186 28.70 34.68 -8.47
CA GLU A 186 29.76 33.91 -7.82
C GLU A 186 30.14 32.70 -8.69
N GLU A 187 31.40 32.75 -9.10
CA GLU A 187 32.19 31.78 -9.84
C GLU A 187 32.42 30.51 -9.01
N ILE A 188 31.83 29.38 -9.41
CA ILE A 188 32.09 28.07 -8.78
C ILE A 188 33.20 27.35 -9.54
N VAL A 189 34.36 27.28 -8.89
CA VAL A 189 35.55 26.50 -9.27
C VAL A 189 35.26 25.00 -9.12
N LEU A 190 35.40 24.24 -10.21
CA LEU A 190 35.31 22.78 -10.24
C LEU A 190 36.60 22.13 -9.72
N VAL A 191 36.49 21.29 -8.68
CA VAL A 191 37.52 20.33 -8.26
C VAL A 191 37.07 18.92 -8.68
N PRO A 192 37.91 18.11 -9.37
CA PRO A 192 37.52 16.77 -9.80
C PRO A 192 37.91 15.70 -8.75
N GLU A 193 36.96 14.82 -8.42
CA GLU A 193 37.21 13.59 -7.66
C GLU A 193 37.33 12.34 -8.58
N PRO A 194 38.02 11.28 -8.11
CA PRO A 194 38.65 10.29 -8.98
C PRO A 194 37.74 9.12 -9.39
N ARG A 195 37.97 8.64 -10.62
CA ARG A 195 37.38 7.44 -11.22
C ARG A 195 37.84 6.18 -10.50
N ALA A 196 36.89 5.45 -9.89
CA ALA A 196 37.07 4.04 -9.52
C ALA A 196 36.76 3.15 -10.73
N ALA A 197 37.71 2.29 -11.10
CA ALA A 197 37.61 1.33 -12.18
C ALA A 197 36.66 0.18 -11.79
N PHE A 198 35.56 0.02 -12.52
CA PHE A 198 34.70 -1.15 -12.45
C PHE A 198 35.17 -2.19 -13.47
N VAL A 199 35.65 -3.32 -12.97
CA VAL A 199 36.00 -4.51 -13.75
C VAL A 199 34.72 -5.33 -13.92
N SER A 200 34.30 -5.55 -15.17
CA SER A 200 33.19 -6.44 -15.53
C SER A 200 33.66 -7.88 -15.63
N PRO A 201 32.96 -8.87 -15.06
CA PRO A 201 33.12 -10.26 -15.46
C PRO A 201 32.10 -10.66 -16.53
N SER A 202 32.65 -11.34 -17.54
CA SER A 202 32.03 -11.86 -18.76
C SER A 202 31.03 -12.97 -18.49
N ALA A 203 29.85 -12.91 -19.12
CA ALA A 203 28.86 -13.99 -19.13
C ALA A 203 29.03 -14.84 -20.40
N PRO A 204 29.03 -16.19 -20.32
CA PRO A 204 29.07 -17.04 -21.50
C PRO A 204 27.66 -17.30 -22.07
N ALA A 205 27.60 -17.28 -23.40
CA ALA A 205 26.45 -17.56 -24.23
C ALA A 205 26.00 -19.03 -24.14
N MET A 206 24.69 -19.26 -23.99
CA MET A 206 24.05 -20.55 -24.28
C MET A 206 22.98 -20.38 -25.35
N GLN A 207 23.07 -21.25 -26.35
CA GLN A 207 22.19 -21.38 -27.52
C GLN A 207 20.84 -22.00 -27.15
N PRO A 208 19.75 -21.72 -27.90
CA PRO A 208 18.47 -22.38 -27.72
C PRO A 208 18.39 -23.70 -28.51
N ALA A 209 18.01 -24.78 -27.82
CA ALA A 209 17.71 -26.08 -28.42
C ALA A 209 16.20 -26.20 -28.74
N ALA A 210 15.93 -26.92 -29.82
CA ALA A 210 14.68 -26.98 -30.57
C ALA A 210 13.55 -27.77 -29.88
N SER A 211 12.32 -27.36 -30.19
CA SER A 211 11.08 -28.13 -29.99
C SER A 211 11.02 -29.35 -30.92
N PRO A 212 10.18 -30.34 -30.58
CA PRO A 212 9.37 -30.97 -31.62
C PRO A 212 7.88 -31.05 -31.24
N ALA A 213 7.08 -30.79 -32.26
CA ALA A 213 5.65 -30.98 -32.32
C ALA A 213 5.27 -32.46 -32.37
N MET A 214 4.14 -32.85 -31.76
CA MET A 214 3.27 -33.92 -32.28
C MET A 214 1.81 -33.69 -31.84
N SER A 215 0.92 -33.53 -32.83
CA SER A 215 -0.49 -33.94 -32.79
C SER A 215 -0.57 -35.41 -33.22
N PRO A 216 -1.66 -36.16 -32.91
CA PRO A 216 -2.75 -36.27 -33.90
C PRO A 216 -4.20 -36.46 -33.35
N ALA A 217 -5.15 -35.84 -34.05
CA ALA A 217 -6.36 -36.39 -34.70
C ALA A 217 -7.35 -37.38 -34.00
N ALA A 218 -8.61 -36.92 -33.91
CA ALA A 218 -9.84 -37.48 -34.52
C ALA A 218 -10.92 -38.29 -33.72
N ALA A 219 -12.12 -37.65 -33.62
CA ALA A 219 -13.50 -38.15 -33.89
C ALA A 219 -14.25 -39.03 -32.84
N PRO A 220 -15.57 -39.31 -32.98
CA PRO A 220 -16.72 -38.37 -32.89
C PRO A 220 -17.88 -38.84 -31.94
N ARG A 221 -18.87 -37.94 -31.76
CA ARG A 221 -20.25 -38.01 -31.18
C ARG A 221 -21.01 -39.37 -31.17
N PRO A 222 -21.97 -39.61 -30.24
CA PRO A 222 -23.40 -39.17 -30.37
C PRO A 222 -24.02 -38.67 -29.03
N ALA A 223 -24.87 -37.62 -28.96
CA ALA A 223 -26.30 -37.50 -29.29
C ALA A 223 -27.26 -38.41 -28.47
N ALA A 224 -28.00 -37.84 -27.49
CA ALA A 224 -29.38 -38.21 -27.15
C ALA A 224 -29.97 -37.34 -25.98
N THR A 225 -31.19 -36.82 -26.22
CA THR A 225 -32.35 -36.60 -25.31
C THR A 225 -32.16 -35.69 -24.08
N GLU A 226 -32.73 -34.47 -24.01
CA GLU A 226 -34.15 -34.07 -24.02
C GLU A 226 -34.97 -34.71 -22.89
N SER A 227 -35.14 -33.98 -21.78
CA SER A 227 -36.15 -34.25 -20.76
C SER A 227 -36.38 -33.01 -19.86
N MET A 228 -37.48 -32.36 -20.17
CA MET A 228 -38.23 -31.32 -19.45
C MET A 228 -38.68 -31.82 -18.06
N VAL A 229 -38.31 -31.15 -16.95
CA VAL A 229 -39.15 -31.03 -15.72
C VAL A 229 -38.72 -29.80 -14.90
N GLU A 230 -39.66 -28.88 -14.71
CA GLU A 230 -39.75 -27.91 -13.59
C GLU A 230 -41.21 -27.97 -13.10
N PRO A 231 -41.64 -27.38 -11.96
CA PRO A 231 -40.89 -26.82 -10.83
C PRO A 231 -41.52 -27.17 -9.44
N ARG A 232 -41.03 -26.50 -8.39
CA ARG A 232 -41.56 -26.33 -7.00
C ARG A 232 -41.05 -27.28 -5.91
N ALA A 233 -40.17 -26.75 -5.06
CA ALA A 233 -40.29 -26.89 -3.62
C ALA A 233 -39.82 -25.61 -2.90
N VAL A 234 -40.68 -25.15 -2.00
CA VAL A 234 -40.49 -24.05 -1.07
C VAL A 234 -39.46 -24.46 -0.02
N MET A 235 -38.37 -23.69 0.17
CA MET A 235 -37.59 -23.77 1.40
C MET A 235 -37.30 -22.38 1.98
N GLN A 236 -37.66 -22.29 3.26
CA GLN A 236 -37.56 -21.16 4.15
C GLN A 236 -36.09 -20.76 4.40
N PRO A 237 -35.80 -19.48 4.68
CA PRO A 237 -34.48 -19.10 5.17
C PRO A 237 -34.33 -19.53 6.64
N LEU A 238 -33.51 -20.55 6.88
CA LEU A 238 -32.97 -20.84 8.20
C LEU A 238 -32.03 -19.69 8.59
N ALA A 239 -32.40 -18.98 9.66
CA ALA A 239 -31.62 -17.93 10.28
C ALA A 239 -30.23 -18.45 10.67
N ALA A 240 -29.20 -18.01 9.95
CA ALA A 240 -27.80 -18.25 10.28
C ALA A 240 -27.45 -17.48 11.57
N LYS A 241 -27.29 -18.23 12.66
CA LYS A 241 -26.83 -17.73 13.95
C LYS A 241 -25.37 -17.27 13.80
N VAL A 242 -25.20 -15.96 13.70
CA VAL A 242 -23.91 -15.25 13.65
C VAL A 242 -23.08 -15.62 14.87
N ARG A 243 -22.06 -16.45 14.68
CA ARG A 243 -20.99 -16.70 15.64
C ARG A 243 -19.97 -15.57 15.47
N GLY A 244 -20.14 -14.50 16.23
CA GLY A 244 -19.13 -13.45 16.31
C GLY A 244 -18.07 -13.86 17.32
N VAL A 245 -16.81 -14.00 16.92
CA VAL A 245 -15.64 -13.91 17.81
C VAL A 245 -14.34 -13.65 17.02
N PRO A 246 -13.56 -12.60 17.38
CA PRO A 246 -12.10 -12.73 17.53
C PRO A 246 -11.62 -12.47 18.97
N VAL A 247 -12.51 -12.05 19.88
CA VAL A 247 -12.16 -11.68 21.27
C VAL A 247 -11.90 -12.90 22.19
N GLU A 248 -12.35 -14.11 21.84
CA GLU A 248 -12.04 -15.30 22.66
C GLU A 248 -10.62 -15.83 22.46
N GLU A 249 -9.94 -15.55 21.34
CA GLU A 249 -8.61 -16.13 21.10
C GLU A 249 -7.54 -15.45 21.97
N GLU A 250 -7.61 -14.13 22.15
CA GLU A 250 -6.74 -13.42 23.09
C GLU A 250 -7.00 -13.86 24.53
N LYS A 251 -8.27 -14.04 24.91
CA LYS A 251 -8.63 -14.53 26.25
C LYS A 251 -8.14 -15.96 26.50
N LYS A 252 -8.25 -16.85 25.50
CA LYS A 252 -7.70 -18.22 25.57
C LYS A 252 -6.18 -18.21 25.71
N PHE A 253 -5.49 -17.25 25.09
CA PHE A 253 -4.04 -17.10 25.21
C PHE A 253 -3.62 -16.62 26.61
N GLU A 254 -4.35 -15.65 27.19
CA GLU A 254 -4.11 -15.21 28.58
C GLU A 254 -4.40 -16.32 29.59
N ASP A 255 -5.52 -17.02 29.46
CA ASP A 255 -5.88 -18.16 30.33
C ASP A 255 -4.83 -19.28 30.25
N PHE A 256 -4.28 -19.54 29.05
CA PHE A 256 -3.19 -20.51 28.86
C PHE A 256 -1.88 -20.06 29.52
N LYS A 257 -1.54 -18.77 29.44
CA LYS A 257 -0.34 -18.22 30.08
C LYS A 257 -0.44 -18.27 31.60
N GLU A 258 -1.61 -17.97 32.16
CA GLU A 258 -1.85 -18.08 33.61
C GLU A 258 -1.80 -19.54 34.08
N PHE A 259 -2.41 -20.46 33.32
CA PHE A 259 -2.34 -21.89 33.60
C PHE A 259 -0.90 -22.40 33.61
N ARG A 260 -0.09 -22.04 32.62
CA ARG A 260 1.33 -22.42 32.55
C ARG A 260 2.12 -21.89 33.75
N GLY A 261 1.89 -20.65 34.15
CA GLY A 261 2.53 -20.07 35.35
C GLY A 261 2.21 -20.85 36.63
N LYS A 262 0.96 -21.30 36.81
CA LYS A 262 0.55 -22.13 37.96
C LYS A 262 1.21 -23.51 37.94
N VAL A 263 1.34 -24.11 36.75
CA VAL A 263 2.05 -25.40 36.59
C VAL A 263 3.52 -25.26 36.98
N GLU A 264 4.20 -24.23 36.48
CA GLU A 264 5.61 -23.96 36.82
C GLU A 264 5.81 -23.71 38.33
N GLU A 265 4.88 -22.99 38.97
CA GLU A 265 4.91 -22.77 40.43
C GLU A 265 4.73 -24.08 41.22
N MET A 266 3.81 -24.95 40.80
CA MET A 266 3.59 -26.27 41.43
C MET A 266 4.81 -27.18 41.28
N GLU A 267 5.41 -27.20 40.09
CA GLU A 267 6.66 -27.93 39.84
C GLU A 267 7.80 -27.41 40.72
N GLY A 268 7.97 -26.09 40.80
CA GLY A 268 8.97 -25.46 41.68
C GLY A 268 8.85 -25.92 43.14
N LYS A 269 7.64 -25.83 43.70
CA LYS A 269 7.35 -26.29 45.08
C LYS A 269 7.59 -27.78 45.26
N ALA A 270 7.23 -28.60 44.28
CA ALA A 270 7.47 -30.04 44.34
C ALA A 270 8.97 -30.36 44.41
N PHE A 271 9.81 -29.67 43.64
CA PHE A 271 11.27 -29.87 43.69
C PHE A 271 11.88 -29.43 45.02
N GLU A 272 11.44 -28.30 45.60
CA GLU A 272 11.88 -27.89 46.94
C GLU A 272 11.51 -28.92 48.02
N LEU A 273 10.32 -29.52 47.91
CA LEU A 273 9.88 -30.56 48.82
C LEU A 273 10.68 -31.86 48.66
N ILE A 274 11.16 -32.19 47.45
CA ILE A 274 12.01 -33.37 47.23
C ILE A 274 13.31 -33.24 48.03
N ASP A 275 13.97 -32.08 48.00
CA ASP A 275 15.18 -31.84 48.77
C ASP A 275 14.91 -31.91 50.28
N LYS A 276 13.75 -31.39 50.72
CA LYS A 276 13.31 -31.51 52.12
C LYS A 276 13.04 -32.97 52.54
N ALA A 277 12.39 -33.77 51.68
CA ALA A 277 12.12 -35.18 51.95
C ALA A 277 13.41 -35.99 52.06
N LYS A 278 14.41 -35.70 51.21
CA LYS A 278 15.76 -36.27 51.32
C LYS A 278 16.41 -35.91 52.65
N ALA A 279 16.41 -34.64 53.05
CA ALA A 279 16.96 -34.21 54.34
C ALA A 279 16.25 -34.84 55.55
N LEU A 280 14.92 -35.04 55.48
CA LEU A 280 14.17 -35.74 56.54
C LEU A 280 14.54 -37.22 56.63
N THR A 281 14.81 -37.86 55.48
CA THR A 281 15.26 -39.25 55.41
C THR A 281 16.65 -39.40 56.06
N GLU A 282 17.56 -38.45 55.80
CA GLU A 282 18.90 -38.41 56.43
C GLU A 282 18.83 -38.18 57.96
N GLN A 283 17.82 -37.44 58.43
CA GLN A 283 17.56 -37.22 59.85
C GLN A 283 16.81 -38.38 60.55
N GLU A 284 16.60 -39.50 59.86
CA GLU A 284 15.82 -40.66 60.33
C GLU A 284 14.36 -40.34 60.67
N LYS A 285 13.82 -39.22 60.17
CA LYS A 285 12.40 -38.82 60.34
C LYS A 285 11.56 -39.40 59.20
N TYR A 286 11.49 -40.73 59.13
CA TYR A 286 10.91 -41.44 57.99
C TYR A 286 9.42 -41.16 57.77
N MET A 287 8.63 -40.99 58.84
CA MET A 287 7.19 -40.66 58.72
C MET A 287 6.97 -39.30 58.07
N ASP A 288 7.76 -38.30 58.46
CA ASP A 288 7.68 -36.95 57.87
C ASP A 288 8.16 -36.96 56.41
N ALA A 289 9.18 -37.76 56.10
CA ALA A 289 9.67 -37.96 54.73
C ALA A 289 8.60 -38.59 53.84
N LEU A 290 7.94 -39.67 54.29
CA LEU A 290 6.85 -40.34 53.55
C LEU A 290 5.66 -39.41 53.29
N ALA A 291 5.27 -38.62 54.30
CA ALA A 291 4.23 -37.60 54.13
C ALA A 291 4.63 -36.55 53.08
N THR A 292 5.90 -36.11 53.10
CA THR A 292 6.43 -35.15 52.12
C THR A 292 6.43 -35.72 50.70
N TYR A 293 6.83 -36.97 50.50
CA TYR A 293 6.72 -37.66 49.20
C TYR A 293 5.28 -37.77 48.69
N GLY A 294 4.31 -38.01 49.59
CA GLY A 294 2.88 -37.98 49.23
C GLY A 294 2.43 -36.60 48.72
N ILE A 295 2.90 -35.51 49.33
CA ILE A 295 2.60 -34.14 48.90
C ILE A 295 3.22 -33.86 47.53
N ILE A 296 4.47 -34.27 47.31
CA ILE A 296 5.19 -34.10 46.04
C ILE A 296 4.43 -34.77 44.89
N MET A 297 4.00 -36.03 45.06
CA MET A 297 3.26 -36.76 44.02
C MET A 297 1.95 -36.08 43.67
N ASN A 298 1.22 -35.55 44.66
CA ASN A 298 -0.02 -34.82 44.41
C ASN A 298 0.23 -33.51 43.65
N LEU A 299 1.29 -32.76 44.00
CA LEU A 299 1.65 -31.52 43.28
C LEU A 299 2.02 -31.80 41.82
N LEU A 300 2.84 -32.81 41.56
CA LEU A 300 3.27 -33.14 40.20
C LEU A 300 2.13 -33.74 39.36
N ARG A 301 1.26 -34.56 39.95
CA ARG A 301 0.05 -35.03 39.26
C ARG A 301 -0.88 -33.88 38.90
N ASN A 302 -1.02 -32.89 39.78
CA ASN A 302 -1.81 -31.68 39.51
C ASN A 302 -1.15 -30.76 38.45
N ALA A 303 0.18 -30.80 38.33
CA ALA A 303 0.92 -30.17 37.24
C ALA A 303 0.83 -30.94 35.91
N GLY A 304 0.19 -32.12 35.88
CA GLY A 304 -0.03 -32.91 34.67
C GLY A 304 1.04 -33.97 34.38
N TRP A 305 1.91 -34.28 35.34
CA TRP A 305 2.89 -35.36 35.20
C TRP A 305 2.18 -36.71 35.16
N LYS A 306 2.60 -37.57 34.22
CA LYS A 306 2.08 -38.93 34.08
C LYS A 306 2.71 -39.86 35.11
N ASP A 307 2.02 -40.95 35.45
CA ASP A 307 2.51 -41.90 36.46
C ASP A 307 3.90 -42.47 36.12
N ASP A 308 4.23 -42.67 34.84
CA ASP A 308 5.56 -43.09 34.38
C ASP A 308 6.67 -42.09 34.78
N GLN A 309 6.36 -40.79 34.79
CA GLN A 309 7.32 -39.75 35.19
C GLN A 309 7.43 -39.63 36.72
N LEU A 310 6.45 -40.15 37.45
CA LEU A 310 6.41 -40.17 38.92
C LEU A 310 7.08 -41.42 39.52
N GLU A 311 7.37 -42.43 38.69
CA GLU A 311 7.99 -43.69 39.10
C GLU A 311 9.26 -43.49 39.98
N PRO A 312 10.21 -42.57 39.66
CA PRO A 312 11.39 -42.37 40.50
C PRO A 312 11.05 -41.93 41.92
N ILE A 313 10.01 -41.10 42.08
CA ILE A 313 9.57 -40.57 43.38
C ILE A 313 8.86 -41.67 44.17
N LEU A 314 8.07 -42.50 43.49
CA LEU A 314 7.42 -43.66 44.08
C LEU A 314 8.45 -44.67 44.61
N ILE A 315 9.52 -44.93 43.83
CA ILE A 315 10.63 -45.79 44.26
C ILE A 315 11.31 -45.24 45.52
N GLN A 316 11.53 -43.92 45.60
CA GLN A 316 12.07 -43.30 46.82
C GLN A 316 11.14 -43.47 48.02
N GLN A 317 9.84 -43.26 47.82
CA GLN A 317 8.85 -43.45 48.88
C GLN A 317 8.85 -44.89 49.38
N GLN A 318 8.90 -45.88 48.47
CA GLN A 318 8.97 -47.30 48.78
C GLN A 318 10.24 -47.62 49.58
N LEU A 319 11.40 -47.12 49.16
CA LEU A 319 12.67 -47.32 49.84
C LEU A 319 12.65 -46.79 51.28
N VAL A 320 12.09 -45.60 51.49
CA VAL A 320 11.93 -45.03 52.83
C VAL A 320 11.00 -45.88 53.69
N SER A 321 9.92 -46.43 53.11
CA SER A 321 9.02 -47.35 53.79
C SER A 321 9.74 -48.64 54.22
N ASP A 322 10.54 -49.24 53.34
CA ASP A 322 11.31 -50.45 53.62
C ASP A 322 12.34 -50.22 54.75
N ILE A 323 13.01 -49.06 54.76
CA ILE A 323 13.94 -48.67 55.83
C ILE A 323 13.19 -48.56 57.17
N MET A 324 12.02 -47.93 57.17
CA MET A 324 11.20 -47.78 58.37
C MET A 324 10.73 -49.13 58.92
N GLU A 325 10.27 -50.06 58.06
CA GLU A 325 9.84 -51.40 58.47
C GLU A 325 10.99 -52.22 59.05
N THR A 326 12.18 -52.15 58.44
CA THR A 326 13.37 -52.87 58.93
C THR A 326 13.88 -52.32 60.26
N GLN A 327 13.78 -51.01 60.51
CA GLN A 327 14.08 -50.44 61.83
C GLN A 327 13.04 -50.81 62.89
N GLY A 328 11.75 -50.81 62.53
CA GLY A 328 10.66 -51.21 63.43
C GLY A 328 10.75 -52.69 63.86
N ALA A 329 11.22 -53.56 62.98
CA ALA A 329 11.42 -54.98 63.29
C ALA A 329 12.55 -55.23 64.31
N ARG A 330 13.58 -54.37 64.38
CA ARG A 330 14.68 -54.47 65.36
C ARG A 330 14.27 -54.08 66.78
N GLY A 331 13.15 -53.38 66.95
CA GLY A 331 12.63 -52.97 68.26
C GLY A 331 11.81 -54.04 68.98
N LYS A 332 11.48 -55.18 68.35
CA LYS A 332 10.82 -56.29 69.04
C LYS A 332 11.85 -57.04 69.88
N PRO A 333 11.72 -57.09 71.23
CA PRO A 333 12.64 -57.86 72.07
C PRO A 333 12.53 -59.33 71.65
N VAL A 334 13.63 -59.87 71.14
CA VAL A 334 13.75 -61.29 70.82
C VAL A 334 13.37 -62.08 72.08
N PRO A 335 12.41 -63.02 72.04
CA PRO A 335 12.08 -63.82 73.21
C PRO A 335 13.34 -64.57 73.67
N ALA A 336 13.75 -64.25 74.90
CA ALA A 336 14.92 -64.80 75.56
C ALA A 336 14.75 -66.30 75.77
N MET A 337 15.16 -67.12 74.81
CA MET A 337 15.11 -68.58 74.96
C MET A 337 16.05 -69.32 73.99
N VAL A 338 17.37 -69.13 74.08
CA VAL A 338 18.37 -70.13 73.63
C VAL A 338 19.63 -70.06 74.51
N PRO A 339 20.17 -71.21 74.99
CA PRO A 339 21.29 -71.28 75.91
C PRO A 339 22.66 -70.99 75.27
N ALA A 340 23.54 -70.49 76.13
CA ALA A 340 24.93 -70.15 75.87
C ALA A 340 25.81 -71.39 75.57
N SER A 341 26.26 -71.53 74.32
CA SER A 341 27.60 -72.09 73.98
C SER A 341 27.81 -72.13 72.46
N ALA A 342 28.14 -71.00 71.84
CA ALA A 342 28.80 -70.99 70.53
C ALA A 342 29.65 -69.71 70.39
N PRO A 343 30.89 -69.81 69.89
CA PRO A 343 31.78 -68.66 69.76
C PRO A 343 31.25 -67.63 68.75
N PRO A 344 31.52 -66.33 68.97
CA PRO A 344 30.95 -65.24 68.19
C PRO A 344 31.52 -65.23 66.77
N SER A 345 30.74 -65.71 65.82
CA SER A 345 30.96 -65.52 64.37
C SER A 345 30.69 -64.05 64.03
N ALA A 346 31.72 -63.22 64.17
CA ALA A 346 31.74 -61.77 63.98
C ALA A 346 31.62 -61.31 62.51
N SER A 347 30.69 -61.87 61.72
CA SER A 347 30.71 -61.68 60.25
C SER A 347 29.40 -61.28 59.59
N SER A 348 28.25 -61.21 60.29
CA SER A 348 26.96 -60.93 59.65
C SER A 348 26.33 -59.55 59.98
N GLU A 349 26.94 -58.76 60.88
CA GLU A 349 26.38 -57.46 61.28
C GLU A 349 26.83 -56.29 60.36
N ALA A 350 27.78 -56.53 59.45
CA ALA A 350 28.36 -55.52 58.55
C ALA A 350 27.93 -55.63 57.07
N GLU A 351 27.08 -56.59 56.69
CA GLU A 351 26.65 -56.75 55.28
C GLU A 351 25.44 -55.87 54.90
N ILE A 352 24.54 -55.58 55.84
CA ILE A 352 23.35 -54.72 55.59
C ILE A 352 23.76 -53.28 55.20
N PRO A 353 24.81 -52.65 55.79
CA PRO A 353 25.30 -51.34 55.34
C PRO A 353 25.80 -51.33 53.89
N ARG A 354 26.29 -52.45 53.36
CA ARG A 354 26.90 -52.51 52.01
C ARG A 354 25.85 -52.46 50.89
N ILE A 355 24.77 -53.21 51.05
CA ILE A 355 23.66 -53.25 50.08
C ILE A 355 22.91 -51.91 50.06
N VAL A 356 22.68 -51.30 51.23
CA VAL A 356 22.06 -49.97 51.32
C VAL A 356 22.95 -48.90 50.69
N LYS A 357 24.26 -48.94 50.94
CA LYS A 357 25.21 -47.99 50.35
C LYS A 357 25.29 -48.12 48.82
N GLN A 358 25.31 -49.34 48.28
CA GLN A 358 25.32 -49.56 46.83
C GLN A 358 24.03 -49.06 46.15
N LYS A 359 22.87 -49.28 46.77
CA LYS A 359 21.59 -48.74 46.27
C LYS A 359 21.57 -47.20 46.34
N LEU A 360 22.12 -46.61 47.39
CA LEU A 360 22.22 -45.16 47.54
C LEU A 360 23.14 -44.54 46.48
N ASP A 361 24.30 -45.15 46.21
CA ASP A 361 25.23 -44.68 45.16
C ASP A 361 24.61 -44.76 43.76
N MET A 362 23.90 -45.85 43.44
CA MET A 362 23.11 -45.95 42.20
C MET A 362 22.03 -44.86 42.10
N PHE A 363 21.39 -44.53 43.22
CA PHE A 363 20.36 -43.50 43.25
C PHE A 363 20.93 -42.09 43.06
N LEU A 364 22.07 -41.78 43.69
CA LEU A 364 22.81 -40.53 43.50
C LEU A 364 23.23 -40.35 42.03
N ASP A 365 23.66 -41.42 41.36
CA ASP A 365 23.94 -41.40 39.92
C ASP A 365 22.68 -41.14 39.08
N GLN A 366 21.55 -41.76 39.43
CA GLN A 366 20.26 -41.53 38.76
C GLN A 366 19.74 -40.09 38.95
N ASP A 367 19.86 -39.52 40.15
CA ASP A 367 19.48 -38.12 40.45
C ASP A 367 20.37 -37.15 39.66
N THR A 368 21.67 -37.44 39.57
CA THR A 368 22.62 -36.66 38.77
C THR A 368 22.25 -36.69 37.28
N LYS A 369 21.88 -37.86 36.74
CA LYS A 369 21.40 -38.01 35.36
C LYS A 369 20.08 -37.27 35.13
N MET A 370 19.14 -37.32 36.07
CA MET A 370 17.87 -36.57 36.00
C MET A 370 18.11 -35.06 36.00
N ARG A 371 19.00 -34.56 36.85
CA ARG A 371 19.39 -33.14 36.86
C ARG A 371 20.04 -32.73 35.54
N GLN A 372 20.96 -33.52 35.01
CA GLN A 372 21.58 -33.26 33.71
C GLN A 372 20.57 -33.29 32.56
N ALA A 373 19.62 -34.22 32.57
CA ALA A 373 18.55 -34.29 31.58
C ALA A 373 17.64 -33.06 31.65
N LYS A 374 17.27 -32.61 32.85
CA LYS A 374 16.48 -31.40 33.08
C LYS A 374 17.23 -30.14 32.63
N ASP A 375 18.51 -30.03 32.96
CA ASP A 375 19.35 -28.91 32.51
C ASP A 375 19.48 -28.89 30.98
N LEU A 376 19.59 -30.06 30.34
CA LEU A 376 19.62 -30.17 28.89
C LEU A 376 18.26 -29.76 28.28
N GLN A 377 17.16 -30.16 28.90
CA GLN A 377 15.80 -29.78 28.48
C GLN A 377 15.57 -28.28 28.62
N LEU A 378 15.98 -27.67 29.73
CA LEU A 378 15.89 -26.23 29.94
C LEU A 378 16.72 -25.46 28.91
N LYS A 379 17.94 -25.95 28.61
CA LYS A 379 18.76 -25.38 27.53
C LYS A 379 18.08 -25.47 26.17
N ARG A 380 17.41 -26.59 25.86
CA ARG A 380 16.62 -26.73 24.63
C ARG A 380 15.45 -25.76 24.58
N GLN A 381 14.70 -25.61 25.68
CA GLN A 381 13.57 -24.68 25.79
C GLN A 381 14.02 -23.22 25.63
N ASN A 382 15.19 -22.85 26.18
CA ASN A 382 15.73 -21.50 26.01
C ASN A 382 16.10 -21.21 24.55
N VAL A 383 16.76 -22.15 23.87
CA VAL A 383 17.08 -22.02 22.43
C VAL A 383 15.82 -21.94 21.58
N GLU A 384 14.80 -22.70 21.93
CA GLU A 384 13.48 -22.68 21.27
C GLU A 384 12.78 -21.33 21.46
N ALA A 385 12.72 -20.80 22.68
CA ALA A 385 12.12 -19.51 22.98
C ALA A 385 12.83 -18.36 22.24
N GLU A 386 14.17 -18.37 22.20
CA GLU A 386 14.96 -17.40 21.43
C GLU A 386 14.67 -17.49 19.93
N ALA A 387 14.57 -18.70 19.37
CA ALA A 387 14.23 -18.89 17.96
C ALA A 387 12.83 -18.36 17.61
N PHE A 388 11.83 -18.59 18.47
CA PHE A 388 10.47 -18.07 18.26
C PHE A 388 10.38 -16.55 18.40
N ASN A 389 11.17 -15.96 19.29
CA ASN A 389 11.30 -14.50 19.39
C ASN A 389 11.87 -13.91 18.09
N LEU A 390 12.91 -14.51 17.52
CA LEU A 390 13.48 -14.09 16.23
C LEU A 390 12.47 -14.21 15.09
N ILE A 391 11.68 -15.29 15.05
CA ILE A 391 10.61 -15.47 14.05
C ILE A 391 9.55 -14.38 14.18
N SER A 392 9.13 -14.07 15.41
CA SER A 392 8.13 -13.04 15.69
C SER A 392 8.64 -11.64 15.31
N GLU A 393 9.91 -11.36 15.56
CA GLU A 393 10.56 -10.11 15.17
C GLU A 393 10.70 -10.00 13.65
N ALA A 394 11.08 -11.09 12.97
CA ALA A 394 11.11 -11.14 11.51
C ALA A 394 9.72 -10.82 10.92
N GLN A 395 8.66 -11.44 11.47
CA GLN A 395 7.27 -11.16 11.07
C GLN A 395 6.88 -9.70 11.29
N LYS A 396 7.34 -9.08 12.38
CA LYS A 396 7.11 -7.65 12.63
C LYS A 396 7.71 -6.78 11.54
N LEU A 397 8.97 -7.02 11.17
CA LEU A 397 9.69 -6.23 10.17
C LEU A 397 9.03 -6.23 8.79
N TYR A 398 8.50 -7.37 8.32
CA TYR A 398 7.92 -7.44 6.97
C TYR A 398 6.40 -7.18 6.91
N LYS A 399 5.64 -7.41 8.00
CA LYS A 399 4.18 -7.22 8.00
C LYS A 399 3.72 -5.86 8.51
N PHE A 400 4.37 -5.29 9.52
CA PHE A 400 3.80 -4.18 10.31
C PHE A 400 4.52 -2.84 10.13
N VAL A 401 5.72 -2.82 9.54
CA VAL A 401 6.47 -1.58 9.33
C VAL A 401 6.03 -0.93 8.00
N GLU A 402 5.77 0.39 8.02
CA GLU A 402 5.42 1.19 6.82
C GLU A 402 6.46 1.03 5.70
N ILE A 403 7.73 0.88 6.10
CA ILE A 403 8.86 0.54 5.24
C ILE A 403 9.19 -0.93 5.49
N LYS A 404 8.82 -1.79 4.55
CA LYS A 404 9.06 -3.24 4.64
C LYS A 404 10.57 -3.51 4.55
N ASP A 405 11.17 -3.94 5.66
CA ASP A 405 12.58 -4.33 5.71
C ASP A 405 12.73 -5.83 5.43
N TYR A 406 12.67 -6.20 4.15
CA TYR A 406 12.85 -7.58 3.71
C TYR A 406 14.24 -8.14 4.06
N PRO A 407 15.36 -7.40 3.88
CA PRO A 407 16.69 -7.88 4.28
C PRO A 407 16.77 -8.22 5.77
N GLY A 408 16.31 -7.34 6.65
CA GLY A 408 16.33 -7.57 8.10
C GLY A 408 15.48 -8.79 8.50
N ALA A 409 14.29 -8.94 7.90
CA ALA A 409 13.45 -10.11 8.15
C ALA A 409 14.11 -11.43 7.70
N ILE A 410 14.76 -11.44 6.53
CA ILE A 410 15.49 -12.60 6.01
C ILE A 410 16.62 -13.02 6.95
N GLU A 411 17.41 -12.06 7.46
CA GLU A 411 18.49 -12.33 8.41
C GLU A 411 17.98 -12.96 9.71
N LEU A 412 16.90 -12.42 10.27
CA LEU A 412 16.28 -12.95 11.49
C LEU A 412 15.74 -14.37 11.29
N TYR A 413 15.10 -14.64 10.15
CA TYR A 413 14.66 -16.00 9.81
C TYR A 413 15.81 -16.99 9.67
N GLN A 414 16.90 -16.59 9.00
CA GLN A 414 18.09 -17.43 8.87
C GLN A 414 18.73 -17.72 10.24
N ARG A 415 18.76 -16.73 11.14
CA ARG A 415 19.24 -16.93 12.51
C ARG A 415 18.35 -17.89 13.29
N ALA A 416 17.03 -17.77 13.17
CA ALA A 416 16.08 -18.71 13.79
C ALA A 416 16.26 -20.14 13.25
N ILE A 417 16.46 -20.31 11.94
CA ILE A 417 16.75 -21.61 11.31
C ILE A 417 18.02 -22.23 11.92
N GLN A 418 19.09 -21.45 12.09
CA GLN A 418 20.33 -21.96 12.70
C GLN A 418 20.10 -22.43 14.15
N MET A 419 19.27 -21.72 14.92
CA MET A 419 18.93 -22.10 16.30
C MET A 419 18.09 -23.38 16.35
N LEU A 420 17.06 -23.48 15.52
CA LEU A 420 16.21 -24.67 15.43
C LEU A 420 16.99 -25.90 14.92
N THR A 421 17.95 -25.69 14.02
CA THR A 421 18.83 -26.77 13.52
C THR A 421 19.66 -27.35 14.66
N ARG A 422 20.23 -26.48 15.52
CA ARG A 422 20.98 -26.91 16.70
C ARG A 422 20.11 -27.59 17.74
N ALA A 423 18.83 -27.22 17.83
CA ALA A 423 17.86 -27.85 18.72
C ALA A 423 17.32 -29.20 18.19
N GLY A 424 17.53 -29.52 16.91
CA GLY A 424 17.03 -30.74 16.26
C GLY A 424 15.58 -30.64 15.76
N TRP A 425 15.05 -29.43 15.58
CA TRP A 425 13.69 -29.17 15.13
C TRP A 425 13.63 -29.05 13.60
N LEU A 426 13.75 -30.19 12.91
CA LEU A 426 13.89 -30.24 11.45
C LEU A 426 12.59 -29.91 10.69
N ASP A 427 11.43 -30.23 11.26
CA ASP A 427 10.15 -30.08 10.58
C ASP A 427 9.80 -28.61 10.31
N GLN A 428 10.09 -27.73 11.28
CA GLN A 428 9.81 -26.29 11.19
C GLN A 428 10.79 -25.56 10.27
N ILE A 429 11.99 -26.11 10.06
CA ILE A 429 13.02 -25.48 9.21
C ILE A 429 12.54 -25.38 7.76
N SER A 430 11.85 -26.41 7.24
CA SER A 430 11.35 -26.38 5.85
C SER A 430 10.37 -25.23 5.63
N TYR A 431 9.48 -24.98 6.59
CA TYR A 431 8.53 -23.86 6.52
C TYR A 431 9.26 -22.51 6.53
N LEU A 432 10.22 -22.32 7.44
CA LEU A 432 10.99 -21.07 7.50
C LEU A 432 11.83 -20.83 6.26
N GLN A 433 12.38 -21.90 5.64
CA GLN A 433 13.10 -21.79 4.38
C GLN A 433 12.20 -21.33 3.22
N MET A 434 10.96 -21.85 3.15
CA MET A 434 9.99 -21.36 2.17
C MET A 434 9.65 -19.88 2.39
N GLU A 435 9.47 -19.45 3.64
CA GLU A 435 9.18 -18.04 3.95
C GLU A 435 10.37 -17.14 3.61
N VAL A 436 11.60 -17.59 3.84
CA VAL A 436 12.82 -16.88 3.41
C VAL A 436 12.85 -16.72 1.89
N GLU A 437 12.54 -17.77 1.13
CA GLU A 437 12.57 -17.70 -0.33
C GLU A 437 11.49 -16.74 -0.86
N LYS A 438 10.28 -16.83 -0.31
CA LYS A 438 9.20 -15.88 -0.60
C LYS A 438 9.59 -14.42 -0.31
N LEU A 439 10.30 -14.16 0.79
CA LEU A 439 10.77 -12.81 1.12
C LEU A 439 11.85 -12.32 0.15
N LYS A 440 12.73 -13.20 -0.35
CA LYS A 440 13.70 -12.84 -1.39
C LYS A 440 13.00 -12.47 -2.70
N ASP A 441 11.98 -13.23 -3.10
CA ASP A 441 11.20 -12.93 -4.31
C ASP A 441 10.53 -11.55 -4.19
N LEU A 442 9.94 -11.25 -3.02
CA LEU A 442 9.34 -9.94 -2.76
C LEU A 442 10.38 -8.80 -2.78
N TYR A 443 11.56 -9.04 -2.21
CA TYR A 443 12.67 -8.08 -2.23
C TYR A 443 13.14 -7.81 -3.67
N GLU A 444 13.32 -8.86 -4.47
CA GLU A 444 13.73 -8.71 -5.87
C GLU A 444 12.66 -7.98 -6.69
N GLN A 445 11.38 -8.27 -6.46
CA GLN A 445 10.27 -7.55 -7.10
C GLN A 445 10.27 -6.06 -6.73
N GLN A 446 10.51 -5.72 -5.46
CA GLN A 446 10.62 -4.32 -5.04
C GLN A 446 11.80 -3.64 -5.73
N ALA A 447 12.98 -4.28 -5.76
CA ALA A 447 14.17 -3.74 -6.42
C ALA A 447 13.94 -3.51 -7.93
N ARG A 448 13.24 -4.43 -8.61
CA ARG A 448 12.84 -4.27 -10.02
C ARG A 448 11.90 -3.09 -10.23
N LEU A 449 10.93 -2.89 -9.36
CA LEU A 449 10.01 -1.75 -9.42
C LEU A 449 10.73 -0.42 -9.17
N GLU A 450 11.65 -0.36 -8.21
CA GLU A 450 12.46 0.82 -7.93
C GLU A 450 13.40 1.14 -9.10
N ALA A 451 14.04 0.13 -9.70
CA ALA A 451 14.86 0.29 -10.89
C ALA A 451 14.05 0.80 -12.09
N ALA A 452 12.84 0.25 -12.30
CA ALA A 452 11.94 0.70 -13.36
C ALA A 452 11.50 2.16 -13.16
N LYS A 453 11.13 2.55 -11.93
CA LYS A 453 10.81 3.94 -11.58
C LYS A 453 12.00 4.88 -11.77
N ALA A 454 13.21 4.44 -11.43
CA ALA A 454 14.42 5.22 -11.65
C ALA A 454 14.73 5.41 -13.14
N GLU A 455 14.50 4.38 -13.96
CA GLU A 455 14.65 4.49 -15.42
C GLU A 455 13.61 5.43 -16.03
N GLU A 456 12.35 5.33 -15.60
CA GLU A 456 11.29 6.24 -16.02
C GLU A 456 11.58 7.68 -15.64
N ALA A 457 12.04 7.93 -14.40
CA ALA A 457 12.46 9.26 -13.95
C ALA A 457 13.64 9.80 -14.79
N ARG A 458 14.57 8.93 -15.20
CA ARG A 458 15.67 9.31 -16.10
C ARG A 458 15.15 9.68 -17.49
N ARG A 459 14.21 8.91 -18.05
CA ARG A 459 13.57 9.21 -19.34
C ARG A 459 12.78 10.52 -19.28
N ALA A 460 12.04 10.75 -18.21
CA ALA A 460 11.31 12.00 -17.98
C ALA A 460 12.26 13.21 -17.87
N ALA A 461 13.39 13.06 -17.15
CA ALA A 461 14.41 14.10 -17.06
C ALA A 461 15.07 14.39 -18.43
N GLU A 462 15.30 13.37 -19.25
CA GLU A 462 15.81 13.54 -20.61
C GLU A 462 14.81 14.25 -21.53
N GLN A 463 13.53 13.88 -21.47
CA GLN A 463 12.46 14.57 -22.19
C GLN A 463 12.32 16.03 -21.76
N ALA A 464 12.41 16.31 -20.45
CA ALA A 464 12.37 17.67 -19.93
C ALA A 464 13.55 18.51 -20.45
N LYS A 465 14.76 17.92 -20.53
CA LYS A 465 15.93 18.56 -21.14
C LYS A 465 15.70 18.86 -22.63
N LEU A 466 15.17 17.91 -23.39
CA LEU A 466 14.83 18.12 -24.81
C LEU A 466 13.81 19.26 -24.98
N GLN A 467 12.76 19.29 -24.16
CA GLN A 467 11.79 20.38 -24.17
C GLN A 467 12.43 21.73 -23.85
N GLN A 468 13.31 21.80 -22.85
CA GLN A 468 14.05 23.03 -22.54
C GLN A 468 14.93 23.48 -23.72
N THR A 469 15.63 22.55 -24.39
CA THR A 469 16.44 22.89 -25.57
C THR A 469 15.60 23.44 -26.72
N MET A 470 14.42 22.86 -26.98
CA MET A 470 13.49 23.39 -27.99
C MET A 470 12.97 24.77 -27.64
N VAL A 471 12.69 25.05 -26.35
CA VAL A 471 12.26 26.38 -25.89
C VAL A 471 13.38 27.41 -26.09
N ILE A 472 14.62 27.06 -25.76
CA ILE A 472 15.79 27.92 -25.98
C ILE A 472 15.99 28.21 -27.47
N GLU A 473 15.90 27.20 -28.33
CA GLU A 473 16.04 27.35 -29.77
C GLU A 473 14.93 28.25 -30.36
N LYS A 474 13.67 28.04 -29.95
CA LYS A 474 12.55 28.89 -30.35
C LYS A 474 12.74 30.33 -29.89
N LYS A 475 13.23 30.55 -28.67
CA LYS A 475 13.54 31.90 -28.15
C LYS A 475 14.62 32.57 -28.97
N ALA A 476 15.71 31.86 -29.29
CA ALA A 476 16.79 32.37 -30.14
C ALA A 476 16.30 32.73 -31.56
N ALA A 477 15.40 31.91 -32.14
CA ALA A 477 14.79 32.21 -33.44
C ALA A 477 13.90 33.48 -33.40
N VAL A 478 13.12 33.66 -32.33
CA VAL A 478 12.32 34.87 -32.12
C VAL A 478 13.21 36.11 -31.96
N GLU A 479 14.29 36.01 -31.19
CA GLU A 479 15.26 37.10 -31.02
C GLU A 479 15.95 37.49 -32.34
N SER A 480 16.33 36.50 -33.16
CA SER A 480 16.87 36.73 -34.50
C SER A 480 15.86 37.45 -35.42
N ASN A 481 14.60 37.03 -35.41
CA ASN A 481 13.53 37.68 -36.15
C ASN A 481 13.29 39.12 -35.66
N LEU A 482 13.31 39.34 -34.34
CA LEU A 482 13.16 40.68 -33.75
C LEU A 482 14.31 41.61 -34.18
N ALA A 483 15.54 41.12 -34.21
CA ALA A 483 16.71 41.88 -34.68
C ALA A 483 16.59 42.25 -36.18
N SER A 484 16.07 41.34 -37.00
CA SER A 484 15.78 41.61 -38.43
C SER A 484 14.71 42.69 -38.59
N ILE A 485 13.61 42.61 -37.83
CA ILE A 485 12.54 43.62 -37.83
C ILE A 485 13.09 44.97 -37.37
N SER A 486 13.89 45.00 -36.30
CA SER A 486 14.54 46.23 -35.82
C SER A 486 15.40 46.88 -36.91
N THR A 487 16.15 46.08 -37.66
CA THR A 487 16.98 46.57 -38.79
C THR A 487 16.13 47.14 -39.92
N LEU A 488 14.99 46.50 -40.24
CA LEU A 488 14.04 46.99 -41.24
C LEU A 488 13.40 48.31 -40.80
N LEU A 489 13.01 48.44 -39.54
CA LEU A 489 12.45 49.68 -38.99
C LEU A 489 13.46 50.82 -39.08
N SER A 490 14.73 50.59 -38.71
CA SER A 490 15.79 51.61 -38.88
C SER A 490 16.00 52.03 -40.34
N ARG A 491 15.86 51.12 -41.31
CA ARG A 491 15.90 51.47 -42.74
C ARG A 491 14.72 52.32 -43.16
N ILE A 492 13.51 52.00 -42.68
CA ILE A 492 12.30 52.79 -42.97
C ILE A 492 12.44 54.19 -42.40
N ASP A 493 12.94 54.34 -41.16
CA ASP A 493 13.15 55.65 -40.54
C ASP A 493 14.22 56.47 -41.30
N ALA A 494 15.31 55.82 -41.74
CA ALA A 494 16.31 56.46 -42.59
C ALA A 494 15.73 56.89 -43.95
N GLN A 495 14.83 56.10 -44.54
CA GLN A 495 14.15 56.45 -45.78
C GLN A 495 13.20 57.64 -45.60
N LYS A 496 12.39 57.64 -44.53
CA LYS A 496 11.50 58.76 -44.18
C LYS A 496 12.28 60.06 -43.99
N LYS A 497 13.46 59.99 -43.34
CA LYS A 497 14.34 61.14 -43.18
C LYS A 497 14.83 61.68 -44.53
N LYS A 498 15.25 60.81 -45.45
CA LYS A 498 15.62 61.21 -46.82
C LYS A 498 14.45 61.84 -47.57
N GLU A 499 13.25 61.29 -47.45
CA GLU A 499 12.02 61.84 -48.05
C GLU A 499 11.70 63.24 -47.49
N GLN A 500 11.86 63.44 -46.18
CA GLN A 500 11.74 64.77 -45.57
C GLN A 500 12.78 65.75 -46.10
N GLU A 501 14.06 65.36 -46.17
CA GLU A 501 15.13 66.20 -46.72
C GLU A 501 14.86 66.57 -48.20
N ILE A 502 14.36 65.63 -49.01
CA ILE A 502 13.94 65.90 -50.39
C ILE A 502 12.78 66.89 -50.43
N ALA A 503 11.75 66.70 -49.60
CA ALA A 503 10.61 67.61 -49.53
C ALA A 503 11.00 69.02 -49.08
N GLU A 504 11.95 69.15 -48.14
CA GLU A 504 12.51 70.45 -47.75
C GLU A 504 13.29 71.11 -48.89
N GLN A 505 14.12 70.36 -49.61
CA GLN A 505 14.82 70.87 -50.80
C GLN A 505 13.86 71.32 -51.89
N GLU A 506 12.79 70.57 -52.14
CA GLU A 506 11.73 70.94 -53.08
C GLU A 506 10.98 72.19 -52.62
N GLY A 507 10.66 72.30 -51.33
CA GLY A 507 10.06 73.49 -50.73
C GLY A 507 10.95 74.73 -50.87
N ILE A 508 12.26 74.59 -50.66
CA ILE A 508 13.23 75.68 -50.90
C ILE A 508 13.27 76.05 -52.39
N LYS A 509 13.32 75.06 -53.29
CA LYS A 509 13.29 75.32 -54.75
C LYS A 509 12.02 76.05 -55.16
N GLN A 510 10.86 75.68 -54.64
CA GLN A 510 9.58 76.36 -54.91
C GLN A 510 9.62 77.82 -54.44
N LYS A 511 10.03 78.08 -53.20
CA LYS A 511 10.19 79.44 -52.67
C LYS A 511 11.11 80.30 -53.54
N LEU A 512 12.22 79.73 -54.01
CA LEU A 512 13.18 80.42 -54.88
C LEU A 512 12.58 80.74 -56.27
N LEU A 513 11.71 79.87 -56.77
CA LEU A 513 10.98 80.04 -58.03
C LEU A 513 9.88 81.10 -57.91
N GLU A 514 9.16 81.11 -56.79
CA GLU A 514 8.19 82.16 -56.43
C GLU A 514 8.87 83.51 -56.26
N GLU A 515 10.01 83.57 -55.58
CA GLU A 515 10.81 84.79 -55.44
C GLU A 515 11.26 85.33 -56.80
N LYS A 516 11.70 84.45 -57.71
CA LYS A 516 12.02 84.82 -59.09
C LYS A 516 10.79 85.38 -59.83
N ARG A 517 9.63 84.74 -59.72
CA ARG A 517 8.37 85.24 -60.31
C ARG A 517 7.98 86.60 -59.76
N TYR A 518 8.08 86.78 -58.45
CA TYR A 518 7.79 88.05 -57.79
C TYR A 518 8.73 89.16 -58.28
N LYS A 519 10.05 88.92 -58.33
CA LYS A 519 11.03 89.85 -58.90
C LYS A 519 10.72 90.19 -60.37
N GLN A 520 10.24 89.23 -61.15
CA GLN A 520 9.85 89.45 -62.54
C GLN A 520 8.58 90.31 -62.69
N LEU A 521 7.65 90.22 -61.74
CA LEU A 521 6.45 91.06 -61.66
C LEU A 521 6.78 92.49 -61.22
N VAL A 522 7.75 92.68 -60.31
CA VAL A 522 8.15 94.00 -59.81
C VAL A 522 9.05 94.78 -60.79
N ALA A 523 9.73 94.11 -61.72
CA ALA A 523 10.62 94.74 -62.72
C ALA A 523 9.90 95.32 -63.97
N ARG A 524 8.56 95.37 -63.99
CA ARG A 524 7.82 96.02 -65.09
C ARG A 524 7.59 97.51 -64.78
N PRO A 525 8.05 98.45 -65.64
CA PRO A 525 7.81 99.86 -65.42
C PRO A 525 6.33 100.19 -65.61
N THR A 526 5.91 101.14 -64.77
CA THR A 526 4.58 101.71 -64.56
C THR A 526 3.81 102.05 -65.83
N ALA A 527 2.58 101.55 -65.93
CA ALA A 527 1.49 102.24 -66.60
C ALA A 527 0.20 101.99 -65.80
N GLU A 528 -0.38 103.08 -65.30
CA GLU A 528 -1.58 103.16 -64.47
C GLU A 528 -2.73 102.30 -65.02
N LYS A 529 -3.06 101.20 -64.34
CA LYS A 529 -4.36 100.53 -64.48
C LYS A 529 -4.85 100.04 -63.12
N SER A 530 -5.92 100.71 -62.68
CA SER A 530 -6.94 100.38 -61.67
C SER A 530 -6.68 99.23 -60.69
N PHE A 531 -6.60 99.62 -59.42
CA PHE A 531 -6.52 98.79 -58.21
C PHE A 531 -7.68 97.78 -58.06
N GLU A 532 -8.82 97.96 -58.73
CA GLU A 532 -9.94 97.00 -58.71
C GLU A 532 -9.68 95.68 -59.47
N SER A 533 -8.88 95.67 -60.54
CA SER A 533 -8.69 94.47 -61.38
C SER A 533 -7.70 93.45 -60.79
N ILE A 534 -6.86 93.86 -59.83
CA ILE A 534 -5.86 92.99 -59.18
C ILE A 534 -6.50 92.21 -58.01
N LYS A 535 -7.57 92.74 -57.40
CA LYS A 535 -8.29 92.09 -56.30
C LYS A 535 -9.11 90.87 -56.75
N GLU A 536 -9.62 90.88 -57.98
CA GLU A 536 -10.39 89.76 -58.55
C GLU A 536 -9.49 88.63 -59.10
N MET A 537 -8.22 88.96 -59.44
CA MET A 537 -7.24 87.98 -59.91
C MET A 537 -6.48 87.28 -58.76
N LEU A 538 -6.37 87.91 -57.58
CA LEU A 538 -5.70 87.33 -56.40
C LEU A 538 -6.62 86.48 -55.50
N PHE A 539 -7.95 86.59 -55.64
CA PHE A 539 -8.92 85.87 -54.80
C PHE A 539 -9.95 85.07 -55.61
N GLY A 540 -9.71 84.83 -56.90
CA GLY A 540 -10.59 84.03 -57.73
C GLY A 540 -10.69 82.59 -57.23
N ASP A 541 -11.93 82.10 -57.09
CA ASP A 541 -12.39 80.77 -56.61
C ASP A 541 -11.75 79.51 -57.25
N LYS A 542 -10.68 79.65 -58.04
CA LYS A 542 -9.93 78.53 -58.62
C LYS A 542 -9.05 77.82 -57.60
N ASP A 543 -8.51 78.51 -56.59
CA ASP A 543 -7.64 77.87 -55.58
C ASP A 543 -8.43 77.01 -54.57
N SER A 544 -9.68 77.37 -54.28
CA SER A 544 -10.59 76.54 -53.47
C SER A 544 -10.87 75.18 -54.10
N LYS A 545 -11.10 75.14 -55.43
CA LYS A 545 -11.35 73.88 -56.15
C LYS A 545 -10.10 73.01 -56.25
N VAL A 546 -8.92 73.60 -56.44
CA VAL A 546 -7.65 72.84 -56.47
C VAL A 546 -7.29 72.33 -55.08
N ALA A 547 -7.55 73.09 -54.02
CA ALA A 547 -7.36 72.65 -52.64
C ALA A 547 -8.33 71.51 -52.27
N ALA A 548 -9.62 71.63 -52.65
CA ALA A 548 -10.61 70.58 -52.43
C ALA A 548 -10.29 69.31 -53.23
N GLN A 549 -9.77 69.43 -54.46
CA GLN A 549 -9.36 68.28 -55.27
C GLN A 549 -8.12 67.59 -54.69
N LYS A 550 -7.11 68.36 -54.22
CA LYS A 550 -5.96 67.78 -53.52
C LYS A 550 -6.33 67.12 -52.20
N GLU A 551 -7.29 67.68 -51.45
CA GLU A 551 -7.78 67.06 -50.22
C GLU A 551 -8.57 65.78 -50.48
N ALA A 552 -9.37 65.75 -51.55
CA ALA A 552 -10.07 64.54 -51.99
C ALA A 552 -9.09 63.45 -52.44
N GLU A 553 -8.05 63.81 -53.19
CA GLU A 553 -7.02 62.88 -53.65
C GLU A 553 -6.17 62.34 -52.47
N LYS A 554 -5.90 63.17 -51.45
CA LYS A 554 -5.25 62.73 -50.21
C LYS A 554 -6.13 61.73 -49.44
N LYS A 555 -7.43 62.02 -49.29
CA LYS A 555 -8.38 61.09 -48.64
C LYS A 555 -8.49 59.78 -49.41
N GLN A 556 -8.47 59.83 -50.75
CA GLN A 556 -8.48 58.63 -51.58
C GLN A 556 -7.22 57.78 -51.39
N ARG A 557 -6.03 58.39 -51.34
CA ARG A 557 -4.78 57.68 -51.04
C ARG A 557 -4.75 57.08 -49.63
N GLU A 558 -5.26 57.79 -48.63
CA GLU A 558 -5.39 57.26 -47.26
C GLU A 558 -6.36 56.07 -47.22
N GLN A 559 -7.46 56.15 -47.96
CA GLN A 559 -8.44 55.06 -48.05
C GLN A 559 -7.88 53.83 -48.79
N GLU A 560 -7.12 54.03 -49.88
CA GLU A 560 -6.40 52.96 -50.58
C GLU A 560 -5.32 52.31 -49.70
N PHE A 561 -4.59 53.12 -48.91
CA PHE A 561 -3.62 52.61 -47.95
C PHE A 561 -4.29 51.74 -46.88
N LEU A 562 -5.37 52.21 -46.26
CA LEU A 562 -6.15 51.43 -45.28
C LEU A 562 -6.73 50.15 -45.90
N SER A 563 -7.22 50.23 -47.13
CA SER A 563 -7.71 49.05 -47.86
C SER A 563 -6.59 48.03 -48.13
N ASN A 564 -5.39 48.46 -48.47
CA ASN A 564 -4.25 47.57 -48.73
C ASN A 564 -3.70 46.96 -47.44
N VAL A 565 -3.64 47.71 -46.34
CA VAL A 565 -3.26 47.18 -45.02
C VAL A 565 -4.28 46.14 -44.53
N SER A 566 -5.58 46.43 -44.68
CA SER A 566 -6.64 45.50 -44.30
C SER A 566 -6.59 44.22 -45.14
N LYS A 567 -6.40 44.32 -46.46
CA LYS A 567 -6.19 43.15 -47.34
C LYS A 567 -4.98 42.31 -46.90
N LYS A 568 -3.84 42.93 -46.59
CA LYS A 568 -2.65 42.21 -46.13
C LYS A 568 -2.88 41.50 -44.79
N PHE A 569 -3.61 42.14 -43.86
CA PHE A 569 -3.97 41.54 -42.59
C PHE A 569 -4.89 40.32 -42.77
N TYR A 570 -5.90 40.42 -43.64
CA TYR A 570 -6.78 39.29 -43.97
C TYR A 570 -6.02 38.15 -44.67
N SER A 571 -5.13 38.46 -45.62
CA SER A 571 -4.31 37.42 -46.27
C SER A 571 -3.36 36.73 -45.28
N PHE A 572 -2.84 37.45 -44.29
CA PHE A 572 -2.01 36.87 -43.23
C PHE A 572 -2.83 35.95 -42.32
N LYS A 573 -4.02 36.37 -41.89
CA LYS A 573 -4.97 35.54 -41.14
C LYS A 573 -5.41 34.30 -41.91
N GLN A 574 -5.56 34.42 -43.23
CA GLN A 574 -5.92 33.31 -44.09
C GLN A 574 -4.76 32.33 -44.27
N ALA A 575 -3.53 32.82 -44.41
CA ALA A 575 -2.33 31.98 -44.42
C ALA A 575 -2.09 31.28 -43.06
N GLU A 576 -2.39 31.94 -41.94
CA GLU A 576 -2.37 31.33 -40.60
C GLU A 576 -3.39 30.18 -40.52
N LYS A 577 -4.61 30.40 -41.01
CA LYS A 577 -5.66 29.38 -41.07
C LYS A 577 -5.33 28.23 -42.04
N GLU A 578 -4.70 28.52 -43.17
CA GLU A 578 -4.24 27.52 -44.14
C GLU A 578 -3.02 26.73 -43.62
N ALA A 579 -2.18 27.31 -42.75
CA ALA A 579 -1.12 26.60 -42.05
C ALA A 579 -1.64 25.70 -40.91
N GLU A 580 -2.79 26.04 -40.31
CA GLU A 580 -3.49 25.20 -39.32
C GLU A 580 -4.33 24.08 -39.98
N ALA A 581 -4.79 24.27 -41.23
CA ALA A 581 -5.57 23.28 -41.96
C ALA A 581 -4.92 21.89 -42.14
N PRO A 582 -3.62 21.72 -42.45
CA PRO A 582 -3.00 20.39 -42.52
C PRO A 582 -2.87 19.71 -41.15
N ALA A 583 -2.80 20.49 -40.06
CA ALA A 583 -2.83 19.95 -38.70
C ALA A 583 -4.23 19.39 -38.36
N MET A 584 -5.30 20.11 -38.74
CA MET A 584 -6.67 19.60 -38.58
C MET A 584 -7.01 18.44 -39.53
N GLN A 585 -6.53 18.44 -40.79
CA GLN A 585 -6.71 17.29 -41.70
C GLN A 585 -5.97 16.04 -41.23
N SER A 586 -4.87 16.18 -40.48
CA SER A 586 -4.19 15.04 -39.85
C SER A 586 -5.01 14.48 -38.68
N VAL A 587 -5.70 15.35 -37.92
CA VAL A 587 -6.64 14.92 -36.88
C VAL A 587 -7.89 14.29 -37.47
N GLU A 588 -8.43 14.85 -38.56
CA GLU A 588 -9.62 14.33 -39.24
C GLU A 588 -9.35 12.97 -39.91
N LYS A 589 -8.17 12.76 -40.51
CA LYS A 589 -7.74 11.43 -41.01
C LYS A 589 -7.55 10.40 -39.89
N VAL A 590 -7.09 10.82 -38.71
CA VAL A 590 -6.99 9.93 -37.54
C VAL A 590 -8.39 9.59 -37.01
N VAL A 591 -9.32 10.56 -37.00
CA VAL A 591 -10.72 10.34 -36.61
C VAL A 591 -11.44 9.44 -37.62
N ASP A 592 -11.25 9.64 -38.92
CA ASP A 592 -11.82 8.80 -39.98
C ASP A 592 -11.22 7.39 -39.99
N PHE A 593 -9.93 7.25 -39.69
CA PHE A 593 -9.29 5.93 -39.53
C PHE A 593 -9.89 5.18 -38.34
N VAL A 594 -10.07 5.85 -37.20
CA VAL A 594 -10.74 5.29 -36.01
C VAL A 594 -12.21 4.98 -36.32
N HIS A 595 -12.90 5.83 -37.07
CA HIS A 595 -14.32 5.62 -37.41
C HIS A 595 -14.50 4.47 -38.42
N GLN A 596 -13.61 4.33 -39.41
CA GLN A 596 -13.60 3.19 -40.34
C GLN A 596 -13.25 1.87 -39.63
N GLU A 597 -12.31 1.88 -38.68
CA GLU A 597 -12.02 0.70 -37.85
C GLU A 597 -13.24 0.31 -36.99
N THR A 598 -13.96 1.31 -36.47
CA THR A 598 -15.16 1.10 -35.65
C THR A 598 -16.33 0.55 -36.48
N ILE A 599 -16.51 1.02 -37.72
CA ILE A 599 -17.54 0.52 -38.65
C ILE A 599 -17.17 -0.87 -39.19
N ALA A 600 -15.90 -1.14 -39.48
CA ALA A 600 -15.42 -2.47 -39.88
C ALA A 600 -15.52 -3.49 -38.73
N ALA A 601 -15.36 -3.05 -37.48
CA ALA A 601 -15.60 -3.86 -36.29
C ALA A 601 -17.10 -4.09 -36.01
N ALA A 602 -17.97 -3.15 -36.42
CA ALA A 602 -19.43 -3.28 -36.31
C ALA A 602 -20.02 -4.21 -37.39
N GLN A 603 -19.53 -4.15 -38.63
CA GLN A 603 -20.02 -5.03 -39.72
C GLN A 603 -19.56 -6.49 -39.57
N ARG A 604 -18.54 -6.77 -38.75
CA ARG A 604 -18.15 -8.13 -38.36
C ARG A 604 -19.04 -8.72 -37.24
N LYS A 605 -20.00 -7.97 -36.69
CA LYS A 605 -20.86 -8.38 -35.56
C LYS A 605 -22.30 -8.75 -35.93
N ASP A 606 -22.69 -8.74 -37.20
CA ASP A 606 -24.05 -9.10 -37.63
C ASP A 606 -24.27 -10.58 -37.96
N ARG A 607 -23.37 -11.47 -37.54
CA ARG A 607 -23.67 -12.90 -37.44
C ARG A 607 -23.32 -13.43 -36.05
N VAL A 608 -24.40 -13.77 -35.34
CA VAL A 608 -24.50 -14.55 -34.10
C VAL A 608 -24.38 -13.73 -32.81
N LYS A 609 -25.56 -13.40 -32.26
CA LYS A 609 -25.78 -12.94 -30.88
C LYS A 609 -25.70 -14.12 -29.90
N VAL A 610 -24.73 -14.10 -28.99
CA VAL A 610 -24.87 -14.47 -27.56
C VAL A 610 -23.85 -13.60 -26.79
N GLU A 611 -24.33 -12.82 -25.82
CA GLU A 611 -23.52 -11.92 -24.99
C GLU A 611 -22.64 -12.71 -24.01
N VAL A 612 -21.32 -12.57 -24.14
CA VAL A 612 -20.34 -12.79 -23.07
C VAL A 612 -19.49 -11.52 -23.01
N ILE A 613 -19.67 -10.76 -21.93
CA ILE A 613 -18.80 -9.62 -21.61
C ILE A 613 -17.49 -10.20 -21.08
N ASP A 614 -16.40 -9.94 -21.80
CA ASP A 614 -15.06 -10.41 -21.45
C ASP A 614 -14.55 -9.65 -20.20
N PRO A 615 -14.44 -10.30 -19.02
CA PRO A 615 -14.11 -9.64 -17.74
C PRO A 615 -12.70 -9.04 -17.73
N LYS A 616 -11.84 -9.46 -18.66
CA LYS A 616 -10.42 -9.06 -18.72
C LYS A 616 -10.22 -7.60 -19.13
N LYS A 617 -11.09 -7.05 -19.99
CA LYS A 617 -11.01 -5.64 -20.41
C LYS A 617 -11.54 -4.66 -19.35
N LYS A 618 -12.50 -5.09 -18.53
CA LYS A 618 -13.01 -4.26 -17.41
C LYS A 618 -11.94 -4.16 -16.31
N GLN A 619 -11.29 -5.28 -16.01
CA GLN A 619 -10.19 -5.32 -15.04
C GLN A 619 -8.98 -4.48 -15.49
N GLU A 620 -8.67 -4.46 -16.79
CA GLU A 620 -7.57 -3.65 -17.33
C GLU A 620 -7.86 -2.14 -17.30
N GLN A 621 -9.11 -1.71 -17.50
CA GLN A 621 -9.51 -0.31 -17.33
C GLN A 621 -9.54 0.13 -15.85
N GLU A 622 -9.97 -0.74 -14.94
CA GLU A 622 -9.97 -0.44 -13.50
C GLU A 622 -8.53 -0.37 -12.95
N VAL A 623 -7.63 -1.25 -13.38
CA VAL A 623 -6.20 -1.17 -13.02
C VAL A 623 -5.55 0.11 -13.55
N LYS A 624 -5.88 0.51 -14.78
CA LYS A 624 -5.34 1.75 -15.37
C LYS A 624 -5.84 3.00 -14.64
N LYS A 625 -7.13 3.04 -14.28
CA LYS A 625 -7.71 4.15 -13.51
C LYS A 625 -7.13 4.21 -12.09
N ALA A 626 -6.96 3.07 -11.43
CA ALA A 626 -6.34 3.00 -10.11
C ALA A 626 -4.86 3.42 -10.13
N GLN A 627 -4.15 3.20 -11.24
CA GLN A 627 -2.78 3.66 -11.42
C GLN A 627 -2.71 5.18 -11.61
N GLU A 628 -3.60 5.76 -12.42
CA GLU A 628 -3.71 7.21 -12.61
C GLU A 628 -4.06 7.95 -11.29
N GLU A 629 -4.95 7.39 -10.47
CA GLU A 629 -5.29 7.95 -9.15
C GLU A 629 -4.10 7.88 -8.17
N LYS A 630 -3.29 6.80 -8.22
CA LYS A 630 -2.07 6.69 -7.41
C LYS A 630 -1.00 7.70 -7.83
N ASP A 631 -0.80 7.89 -9.12
CA ASP A 631 0.19 8.83 -9.63
C ASP A 631 -0.22 10.28 -9.32
N GLN A 632 -1.52 10.58 -9.34
CA GLN A 632 -2.07 11.87 -8.89
C GLN A 632 -1.85 12.11 -7.38
N ALA A 633 -2.12 11.11 -6.54
CA ALA A 633 -1.88 11.19 -5.10
C ALA A 633 -0.40 11.38 -4.74
N VAL A 634 0.51 10.72 -5.47
CA VAL A 634 1.97 10.91 -5.31
C VAL A 634 2.39 12.32 -5.71
N GLY A 635 1.81 12.86 -6.78
CA GLY A 635 2.01 14.26 -7.21
C GLY A 635 1.61 15.27 -6.13
N ASP A 636 0.44 15.07 -5.51
CA ASP A 636 -0.06 15.93 -4.43
C ASP A 636 0.84 15.88 -3.19
N VAL A 637 1.30 14.69 -2.78
CA VAL A 637 2.23 14.53 -1.64
C VAL A 637 3.58 15.19 -1.93
N LEU A 638 4.13 15.04 -3.13
CA LEU A 638 5.39 15.69 -3.52
C LEU A 638 5.27 17.22 -3.56
N SER A 639 4.14 17.74 -4.04
CA SER A 639 3.83 19.17 -4.02
C SER A 639 3.76 19.71 -2.58
N MET A 640 3.10 18.95 -1.69
CA MET A 640 3.00 19.28 -0.27
C MET A 640 4.36 19.24 0.46
N LEU A 641 5.22 18.25 0.12
CA LEU A 641 6.58 18.16 0.63
C LEU A 641 7.47 19.32 0.14
N GLY A 642 7.27 19.75 -1.12
CA GLY A 642 7.90 20.94 -1.68
C GLY A 642 7.52 22.21 -0.92
N ALA A 643 6.23 22.41 -0.65
CA ALA A 643 5.73 23.53 0.14
C ALA A 643 6.25 23.51 1.59
N MET A 644 6.38 22.33 2.22
CA MET A 644 6.98 22.20 3.54
C MET A 644 8.48 22.53 3.55
N LYS A 645 9.23 22.13 2.52
CA LYS A 645 10.64 22.50 2.39
C LYS A 645 10.81 24.01 2.20
N GLN A 646 9.97 24.66 1.39
CA GLN A 646 9.98 26.12 1.24
C GLN A 646 9.69 26.84 2.57
N LYS A 647 8.65 26.43 3.31
CA LYS A 647 8.37 26.98 4.66
C LYS A 647 9.50 26.76 5.66
N LYS A 648 10.23 25.64 5.56
CA LYS A 648 11.38 25.35 6.45
C LYS A 648 12.62 26.18 6.09
N VAL A 649 12.76 26.58 4.82
CA VAL A 649 13.81 27.51 4.38
C VAL A 649 13.46 28.93 4.81
N GLU A 650 12.22 29.39 4.64
CA GLU A 650 11.76 30.71 5.11
C GLU A 650 11.93 30.86 6.63
N LYS A 651 11.53 29.85 7.42
CA LYS A 651 11.71 29.87 8.89
C LYS A 651 13.18 29.93 9.32
N LYS A 652 14.09 29.27 8.59
CA LYS A 652 15.54 29.34 8.87
C LYS A 652 16.16 30.70 8.52
N VAL A 653 15.57 31.45 7.61
CA VAL A 653 16.00 32.82 7.28
C VAL A 653 15.54 33.77 8.39
N ASP A 654 14.30 33.61 8.89
CA ASP A 654 13.78 34.42 10.01
C ASP A 654 14.54 34.18 11.32
N ASP A 655 14.89 32.92 11.64
CA ASP A 655 15.67 32.58 12.85
C ASP A 655 17.12 33.12 12.77
N LYS A 656 17.70 33.22 11.56
CA LYS A 656 19.02 33.84 11.35
C LYS A 656 18.96 35.37 11.49
N GLU A 657 17.91 36.02 11.02
CA GLU A 657 17.74 37.47 11.22
C GLU A 657 17.51 37.85 12.70
N GLN A 658 16.84 37.00 13.48
CA GLN A 658 16.70 37.23 14.93
C GLN A 658 18.03 37.03 15.68
N GLY A 659 18.83 36.04 15.31
CA GLY A 659 20.15 35.82 15.91
C GLY A 659 21.13 36.97 15.69
N ILE A 660 21.08 37.64 14.52
CA ILE A 660 21.93 38.79 14.21
C ILE A 660 21.51 40.03 15.04
N LYS A 661 20.21 40.22 15.25
CA LYS A 661 19.69 41.32 16.09
C LYS A 661 20.08 41.17 17.57
N ASP A 662 20.13 39.93 18.08
CA ASP A 662 20.54 39.65 19.46
C ASP A 662 22.05 39.84 19.70
N GLU A 663 22.90 39.57 18.71
CA GLU A 663 24.33 39.89 18.79
C GLU A 663 24.59 41.40 18.74
N GLU A 664 23.89 42.15 17.88
CA GLU A 664 23.99 43.62 17.87
C GLU A 664 23.52 44.22 19.20
N LEU A 665 22.44 43.69 19.79
CA LEU A 665 21.96 44.12 21.11
C LEU A 665 23.01 43.87 22.20
N LYS A 666 23.64 42.69 22.21
CA LYS A 666 24.74 42.36 23.15
C LYS A 666 25.93 43.30 22.99
N LYS A 667 26.29 43.66 21.75
CA LYS A 667 27.37 44.61 21.46
C LYS A 667 27.05 46.01 21.99
N MET A 668 25.81 46.48 21.78
CA MET A 668 25.36 47.76 22.34
C MET A 668 25.39 47.78 23.87
N PHE A 669 24.97 46.69 24.53
CA PHE A 669 25.04 46.60 26.00
C PHE A 669 26.47 46.58 26.53
N ALA A 670 27.40 45.91 25.82
CA ALA A 670 28.82 45.91 26.19
C ALA A 670 29.45 47.30 26.08
N ASP A 671 29.15 48.04 25.01
CA ASP A 671 29.63 49.41 24.82
C ASP A 671 29.02 50.40 25.82
N LEU A 672 27.74 50.22 26.19
CA LEU A 672 27.11 51.03 27.23
C LEU A 672 27.77 50.81 28.60
N LYS A 673 28.11 49.56 28.92
CA LYS A 673 28.79 49.20 30.16
C LYS A 673 30.22 49.75 30.21
N LYS A 674 30.90 49.80 29.05
CA LYS A 674 32.22 50.45 28.90
C LYS A 674 32.17 51.97 29.02
N LYS A 675 31.05 52.61 28.68
CA LYS A 675 30.86 54.07 28.86
C LYS A 675 30.47 54.48 30.28
N GLN A 676 30.00 53.54 31.10
CA GLN A 676 29.67 53.78 32.51
C GLN A 676 30.86 53.57 33.46
N GLN A 677 31.93 52.91 33.00
CA GLN A 677 33.23 52.87 33.66
C GLN A 677 34.10 54.02 33.14
#